data_AF-A0A2V7YKC3-F1
#
_entry.id   AF-A0A2V7YKC3-F1
#
_cell.length_a   1.000
_cell.length_b   1.000
_cell.length_c   1.000
_cell.angle_alpha   90.00
_cell.angle_beta   90.00
_cell.angle_gamma   90.00
#
_symmetry.space_group_name_H-M   'P 1'
#
loop_
_entity.id
_entity.type
_entity.pdbx_description
1 polymer ?
#
loop_
_entity_poly.entity_id
_entity_poly.type
_entity_poly.pdbx_seq_one_letter_code
_entity_poly.pdbx_strand_id
1 'polypeptide(L)'
;MSRTVNLALAAVTAFFLLFPLTLGKPGLPPHLKADEAAYYLAAQSLAFDHNLRVEPRDVDRAFQEFPFGPVNNMIVMSDDGWHTVYYAKPYIYSLCGAPFARLFGANGMLFFNMALTMAMMWMGYLYLRRYNPPGLAALFAASFFLLSVGFSYVFWIQPEVFNMFSIAACLFFGLPRSDETGLPDRRREWLFALLSGGVLALAVYDKPMFAAVGLAPLWAWFRDRRWRTLGVWMLGAVLSMAVIAGGSWRLTGHLSPYLGSGGRQGVMLCEPGKVPINPEVVQARTAGGGGGGGKQVAAVPNSTTGNHWTWLFRPLDVTLYEEAENIGYFLVGRHTGMLVYTPFAALAVVFFLLRGRRRAGERWVLLAAVTAIGLYFLTFIAWNWQGGGGFVGNRYFITAIPAFLFLVTEIRPPRLLLVGHVIAGLFLAPLLFTPFGAVVPEPTLQAHVRGIPFRFLPLELSLRNVPGYERVQIGDLRLVGRRDVFVPQGEQMWVGGASQVELYFIGARRIPKMVFQVTNFAPGNHVEIRMGKAREVMDFGGEETRRVRLDPGQPFRVRRQKWATFWVYKMVVTSKTGAVQHWVRQYPPNNCPTFAQDERTQENFFTGVSLAYLGAGELLDADVYELQWGNTVAPTQARAGEPFTVITRLFNRSRYPWTAEGVARVNLAYHWLDESGKQIVEDGLRTPLPWPVPPGGRVSVQQKVLAPPAPGRYVLELDPVLETVSWFAQRNGGKTQRIPIEVLPSAR
;
A
#
# COMPACT_ATOMS: atom_id res chain seq x y z
N MET A 1 -17.93 -45.01 -4.63
CA MET A 1 -16.82 -44.11 -4.26
C MET A 1 -15.59 -44.46 -5.09
N SER A 2 -14.94 -43.51 -5.78
CA SER A 2 -13.64 -43.80 -6.41
C SER A 2 -12.56 -43.80 -5.33
N ARG A 3 -12.16 -44.99 -4.85
CA ARG A 3 -11.11 -45.16 -3.83
C ARG A 3 -9.83 -44.43 -4.22
N THR A 4 -9.48 -44.47 -5.51
CA THR A 4 -8.29 -43.81 -6.07
C THR A 4 -8.29 -42.30 -5.88
N VAL A 5 -9.42 -41.62 -6.18
CA VAL A 5 -9.51 -40.15 -6.02
C VAL A 5 -9.43 -39.75 -4.55
N ASN A 6 -10.09 -40.50 -3.66
CA ASN A 6 -10.01 -40.22 -2.22
C ASN A 6 -8.59 -40.43 -1.68
N LEU A 7 -7.88 -41.48 -2.14
CA LEU A 7 -6.50 -41.75 -1.73
C LEU A 7 -5.56 -40.63 -2.23
N ALA A 8 -5.73 -40.18 -3.47
CA ALA A 8 -4.95 -39.07 -4.02
C ALA A 8 -5.19 -37.76 -3.22
N LEU A 9 -6.44 -37.42 -2.93
CA LEU A 9 -6.75 -36.25 -2.09
C LEU A 9 -6.21 -36.39 -0.66
N ALA A 10 -6.24 -37.59 -0.09
CA ALA A 10 -5.67 -37.85 1.23
C ALA A 10 -4.15 -37.67 1.23
N ALA A 11 -3.45 -38.16 0.20
CA ALA A 11 -2.01 -37.97 0.04
C ALA A 11 -1.64 -36.49 -0.12
N VAL A 12 -2.37 -35.76 -0.97
CA VAL A 12 -2.22 -34.29 -1.13
C VAL A 12 -2.48 -33.57 0.20
N THR A 13 -3.51 -33.98 0.94
CA THR A 13 -3.84 -33.43 2.26
C THR A 13 -2.69 -33.66 3.25
N ALA A 14 -2.15 -34.88 3.33
CA ALA A 14 -1.05 -35.21 4.22
C ALA A 14 0.20 -34.39 3.89
N PHE A 15 0.56 -34.27 2.60
CA PHE A 15 1.67 -33.43 2.15
C PHE A 15 1.49 -31.98 2.60
N PHE A 16 0.33 -31.38 2.30
CA PHE A 16 0.10 -29.98 2.63
C PHE A 16 0.01 -29.75 4.13
N LEU A 17 -0.57 -30.66 4.92
CA LEU A 17 -0.60 -30.52 6.38
C LEU A 17 0.79 -30.49 7.01
N LEU A 18 1.73 -31.31 6.53
CA LEU A 18 3.08 -31.35 7.08
C LEU A 18 3.93 -30.16 6.63
N PHE A 19 3.67 -29.62 5.44
CA PHE A 19 4.48 -28.58 4.82
C PHE A 19 4.66 -27.29 5.67
N PRO A 20 3.63 -26.70 6.30
CA PRO A 20 3.80 -25.54 7.17
C PRO A 20 4.74 -25.74 8.35
N LEU A 21 4.87 -26.98 8.85
CA LEU A 21 5.74 -27.29 9.98
C LEU A 21 7.23 -27.29 9.60
N THR A 22 7.54 -27.37 8.30
CA THR A 22 8.92 -27.35 7.80
C THR A 22 9.38 -25.94 7.38
N LEU A 23 8.49 -24.95 7.38
CA LEU A 23 8.83 -23.57 7.03
C LEU A 23 9.41 -22.83 8.23
N GLY A 24 10.46 -22.04 8.03
CA GLY A 24 10.91 -21.10 9.06
C GLY A 24 9.97 -19.89 9.15
N LYS A 25 9.32 -19.67 10.30
CA LYS A 25 8.71 -18.39 10.65
C LYS A 25 9.69 -17.57 11.50
N PRO A 26 9.84 -16.26 11.26
CA PRO A 26 9.14 -15.46 10.26
C PRO A 26 9.82 -15.62 8.89
N GLY A 27 9.06 -16.01 7.86
CA GLY A 27 9.56 -15.95 6.49
C GLY A 27 9.69 -14.49 6.04
N LEU A 28 10.58 -14.16 5.10
CA LEU A 28 10.93 -12.79 4.71
C LEU A 28 9.71 -11.83 4.53
N PRO A 29 9.74 -10.61 5.10
CA PRO A 29 10.77 -10.06 5.97
C PRO A 29 10.86 -10.75 7.35
N PRO A 30 12.01 -10.68 8.06
CA PRO A 30 12.29 -11.44 9.29
C PRO A 30 11.57 -10.88 10.53
N HIS A 31 10.32 -10.43 10.39
CA HIS A 31 9.47 -9.95 11.47
C HIS A 31 8.00 -10.28 11.18
N LEU A 32 7.16 -10.24 12.22
CA LEU A 32 5.70 -10.43 12.08
C LEU A 32 5.07 -9.29 11.28
N LYS A 33 4.19 -9.64 10.35
CA LYS A 33 3.69 -8.75 9.29
C LYS A 33 2.29 -8.23 9.62
N ALA A 34 2.01 -6.97 9.30
CA ALA A 34 0.68 -6.37 9.42
C ALA A 34 0.02 -6.60 10.79
N ASP A 35 -1.06 -7.39 10.89
CA ASP A 35 -1.77 -7.67 12.14
C ASP A 35 -1.35 -9.00 12.81
N GLU A 36 -0.35 -9.72 12.28
CA GLU A 36 0.04 -11.07 12.76
C GLU A 36 0.35 -11.08 14.26
N ALA A 37 1.05 -10.06 14.74
CA ALA A 37 1.43 -9.92 16.15
C ALA A 37 0.24 -10.04 17.10
N ALA A 38 -0.84 -9.31 16.81
CA ALA A 38 -2.00 -9.28 17.68
C ALA A 38 -2.69 -10.66 17.77
N TYR A 39 -2.81 -11.37 16.65
CA TYR A 39 -3.43 -12.70 16.63
C TYR A 39 -2.53 -13.78 17.22
N TYR A 40 -1.24 -13.73 16.91
CA TYR A 40 -0.30 -14.74 17.37
C TYR A 40 -0.06 -14.66 18.88
N LEU A 41 0.21 -13.46 19.39
CA LEU A 41 0.45 -13.25 20.82
C LEU A 41 -0.83 -13.47 21.64
N ALA A 42 -2.01 -13.13 21.12
CA ALA A 42 -3.28 -13.53 21.74
C ALA A 42 -3.44 -15.06 21.80
N ALA A 43 -3.00 -15.80 20.77
CA ALA A 43 -3.04 -17.27 20.78
C ALA A 43 -2.09 -17.85 21.82
N GLN A 44 -0.89 -17.28 21.99
CA GLN A 44 0.05 -17.67 23.04
C GLN A 44 -0.51 -17.35 24.45
N SER A 45 -1.03 -16.14 24.66
CA SER A 45 -1.65 -15.75 25.93
C SER A 45 -2.79 -16.69 26.33
N LEU A 46 -3.66 -17.05 25.38
CA LEU A 46 -4.72 -18.06 25.60
C LEU A 46 -4.17 -19.47 25.87
N ALA A 47 -3.10 -19.87 25.18
CA ALA A 47 -2.51 -21.20 25.24
C ALA A 47 -1.74 -21.51 26.53
N PHE A 48 -1.14 -20.49 27.15
CA PHE A 48 -0.29 -20.68 28.33
C PHE A 48 -0.81 -19.97 29.57
N ASP A 49 -1.53 -18.84 29.43
CA ASP A 49 -1.96 -18.01 30.56
C ASP A 49 -3.49 -17.89 30.68
N HIS A 50 -4.23 -18.49 29.73
CA HIS A 50 -5.69 -18.55 29.71
C HIS A 50 -6.38 -17.19 29.80
N ASN A 51 -5.75 -16.14 29.25
CA ASN A 51 -6.29 -14.79 29.23
C ASN A 51 -6.01 -14.08 27.88
N LEU A 52 -6.36 -12.79 27.80
CA LEU A 52 -6.13 -11.92 26.63
C LEU A 52 -5.45 -10.60 27.02
N ARG A 53 -4.74 -10.59 28.14
CA ARG A 53 -3.97 -9.44 28.60
C ARG A 53 -2.64 -9.40 27.88
N VAL A 54 -2.10 -8.19 27.74
CA VAL A 54 -0.75 -7.95 27.24
C VAL A 54 0.15 -7.71 28.43
N GLU A 55 0.97 -8.70 28.75
CA GLU A 55 1.86 -8.69 29.90
C GLU A 55 3.33 -8.83 29.45
N PRO A 56 4.32 -8.45 30.29
CA PRO A 56 5.74 -8.59 29.99
C PRO A 56 6.14 -9.97 29.44
N ARG A 57 5.59 -11.05 30.01
CA ARG A 57 5.83 -12.43 29.56
C ARG A 57 5.33 -12.74 28.15
N ASP A 58 4.29 -12.06 27.68
CA ASP A 58 3.83 -12.18 26.29
C ASP A 58 4.87 -11.58 25.34
N VAL A 59 5.39 -10.42 25.71
CA VAL A 59 6.45 -9.73 24.98
C VAL A 59 7.72 -10.58 24.95
N ASP A 60 8.10 -11.19 26.09
CA ASP A 60 9.24 -12.10 26.16
C ASP A 60 9.11 -13.29 25.21
N ARG A 61 7.95 -13.95 25.16
CA ARG A 61 7.71 -15.05 24.22
C ARG A 61 7.78 -14.61 22.76
N ALA A 62 7.28 -13.40 22.46
CA ALA A 62 7.42 -12.81 21.13
C ALA A 62 8.89 -12.75 20.71
N PHE A 63 9.76 -12.23 21.58
CA PHE A 63 11.19 -12.06 21.28
C PHE A 63 12.01 -13.35 21.40
N GLN A 64 11.56 -14.34 22.17
CA GLN A 64 12.17 -15.68 22.17
C GLN A 64 12.06 -16.35 20.80
N GLU A 65 10.94 -16.15 20.09
CA GLU A 65 10.71 -16.72 18.76
C GLU A 65 11.14 -15.77 17.63
N PHE A 66 11.04 -14.46 17.84
CA PHE A 66 11.35 -13.42 16.85
C PHE A 66 12.37 -12.39 17.38
N PRO A 67 13.64 -12.77 17.64
CA PRO A 67 14.62 -11.90 18.30
C PRO A 67 15.23 -10.81 17.39
N PHE A 68 14.95 -10.84 16.09
CA PHE A 68 15.72 -10.09 15.09
C PHE A 68 15.10 -8.75 14.66
N GLY A 69 13.94 -8.37 15.17
CA GLY A 69 13.33 -7.10 14.81
C GLY A 69 12.10 -6.75 15.64
N PRO A 70 11.64 -5.50 15.53
CA PRO A 70 10.48 -5.04 16.28
C PRO A 70 9.20 -5.72 15.81
N VAL A 71 8.27 -5.89 16.74
CA VAL A 71 6.92 -6.40 16.45
C VAL A 71 6.01 -5.22 16.19
N ASN A 72 5.68 -5.01 14.91
CA ASN A 72 4.93 -3.83 14.46
C ASN A 72 3.42 -4.02 14.53
N ASN A 73 2.70 -2.91 14.71
CA ASN A 73 1.25 -2.82 14.51
C ASN A 73 0.41 -3.83 15.32
N MET A 74 0.83 -4.10 16.57
CA MET A 74 0.01 -4.84 17.51
C MET A 74 -1.13 -3.95 18.00
N ILE A 75 -2.38 -4.32 17.71
CA ILE A 75 -3.54 -3.51 18.10
C ILE A 75 -4.01 -3.92 19.49
N VAL A 76 -4.02 -2.97 20.42
CA VAL A 76 -4.37 -3.15 21.83
C VAL A 76 -5.47 -2.18 22.28
N MET A 77 -6.13 -2.50 23.39
CA MET A 77 -7.16 -1.66 24.00
C MET A 77 -6.99 -1.59 25.52
N SER A 78 -7.60 -0.55 26.08
CA SER A 78 -7.81 -0.36 27.52
C SER A 78 -9.02 0.56 27.72
N ASP A 79 -9.72 0.38 28.82
CA ASP A 79 -10.82 1.23 29.31
C ASP A 79 -10.55 1.80 30.72
N ASP A 80 -9.39 1.48 31.30
CA ASP A 80 -8.97 1.86 32.64
C ASP A 80 -7.74 2.78 32.60
N GLY A 81 -7.67 3.70 31.65
CA GLY A 81 -6.55 4.64 31.55
C GLY A 81 -5.20 3.97 31.22
N TRP A 82 -5.22 2.82 30.56
CA TRP A 82 -4.06 1.99 30.21
C TRP A 82 -3.38 1.29 31.39
N HIS A 83 -4.09 1.11 32.51
CA HIS A 83 -3.63 0.27 33.62
C HIS A 83 -3.66 -1.22 33.24
N THR A 84 -4.69 -1.64 32.51
CA THR A 84 -4.82 -2.99 31.95
C THR A 84 -4.91 -2.93 30.44
N VAL A 85 -4.04 -3.69 29.77
CA VAL A 85 -3.95 -3.71 28.31
C VAL A 85 -4.40 -5.07 27.79
N TYR A 86 -5.28 -5.07 26.80
CA TYR A 86 -5.81 -6.27 26.16
C TYR A 86 -5.51 -6.30 24.66
N TYR A 87 -5.38 -7.48 24.06
CA TYR A 87 -5.35 -7.62 22.60
C TYR A 87 -6.69 -7.18 22.01
N ALA A 88 -6.67 -6.22 21.09
CA ALA A 88 -7.87 -5.57 20.56
C ALA A 88 -8.21 -6.06 19.14
N LYS A 89 -8.29 -7.39 18.98
CA LYS A 89 -8.72 -8.08 17.76
C LYS A 89 -9.69 -9.21 18.13
N PRO A 90 -10.62 -9.61 17.24
CA PRO A 90 -11.49 -10.75 17.51
C PRO A 90 -10.67 -11.99 17.89
N TYR A 91 -10.99 -12.57 19.05
CA TYR A 91 -10.12 -13.57 19.69
C TYR A 91 -10.34 -15.00 19.17
N ILE A 92 -11.45 -15.27 18.47
CA ILE A 92 -11.89 -16.63 18.18
C ILE A 92 -10.91 -17.40 17.28
N TYR A 93 -10.29 -16.73 16.31
CA TYR A 93 -9.21 -17.31 15.49
C TYR A 93 -8.02 -17.73 16.37
N SER A 94 -7.57 -16.83 17.26
CA SER A 94 -6.48 -17.09 18.20
C SER A 94 -6.82 -18.21 19.18
N LEU A 95 -8.08 -18.28 19.65
CA LEU A 95 -8.55 -19.35 20.53
C LEU A 95 -8.48 -20.72 19.86
N CYS A 96 -9.00 -20.84 18.63
CA CYS A 96 -8.97 -22.10 17.89
C CYS A 96 -7.54 -22.50 17.49
N GLY A 97 -6.67 -21.51 17.23
CA GLY A 97 -5.25 -21.72 16.92
C GLY A 97 -4.36 -22.01 18.14
N ALA A 98 -4.77 -21.61 19.34
CA ALA A 98 -3.97 -21.69 20.58
C ALA A 98 -3.37 -23.08 20.86
N PRO A 99 -4.08 -24.21 20.69
CA PRO A 99 -3.49 -25.53 20.89
C PRO A 99 -2.31 -25.80 19.93
N PHE A 100 -2.39 -25.33 18.69
CA PHE A 100 -1.34 -25.50 17.70
C PHE A 100 -0.16 -24.56 17.96
N ALA A 101 -0.44 -23.30 18.34
CA ALA A 101 0.57 -22.36 18.79
C ALA A 101 1.36 -22.90 19.99
N ARG A 102 0.70 -23.60 20.91
CA ARG A 102 1.36 -24.25 22.05
C ARG A 102 2.34 -25.35 21.62
N LEU A 103 1.97 -26.15 20.62
CA LEU A 103 2.75 -27.32 20.20
C LEU A 103 3.93 -26.96 19.29
N PHE A 104 3.73 -26.01 18.37
CA PHE A 104 4.67 -25.74 17.29
C PHE A 104 4.90 -24.23 17.03
N GLY A 105 4.56 -23.37 17.99
CA GLY A 105 4.73 -21.92 17.85
C GLY A 105 3.97 -21.35 16.65
N ALA A 106 4.59 -20.40 15.94
CA ALA A 106 4.00 -19.74 14.78
C ALA A 106 3.72 -20.71 13.64
N ASN A 107 4.54 -21.76 13.48
CA ASN A 107 4.31 -22.82 12.49
C ASN A 107 3.05 -23.63 12.81
N GLY A 108 2.69 -23.77 14.08
CA GLY A 108 1.42 -24.36 14.50
C GLY A 108 0.22 -23.56 14.00
N MET A 109 0.28 -22.23 14.02
CA MET A 109 -0.78 -21.40 13.43
C MET A 109 -0.91 -21.59 11.92
N LEU A 110 0.22 -21.75 11.21
CA LEU A 110 0.20 -22.04 9.78
C LEU A 110 -0.37 -23.43 9.48
N PHE A 111 -0.01 -24.42 10.31
CA PHE A 111 -0.61 -25.76 10.25
C PHE A 111 -2.13 -25.69 10.42
N PHE A 112 -2.61 -24.92 11.40
CA PHE A 112 -4.04 -24.71 11.62
C PHE A 112 -4.72 -24.11 10.39
N ASN A 113 -4.17 -23.03 9.82
CA ASN A 113 -4.69 -22.43 8.59
C ASN A 113 -4.72 -23.44 7.42
N MET A 114 -3.67 -24.25 7.28
CA MET A 114 -3.58 -25.26 6.24
C MET A 114 -4.62 -26.36 6.43
N ALA A 115 -4.85 -26.81 7.66
CA ALA A 115 -5.86 -27.81 7.99
C ALA A 115 -7.27 -27.31 7.62
N LEU A 116 -7.57 -26.05 7.90
CA LEU A 116 -8.83 -25.42 7.48
C LEU A 116 -8.95 -25.35 5.95
N THR A 117 -7.86 -25.05 5.24
CA THR A 117 -7.83 -25.03 3.78
C THR A 117 -8.06 -26.42 3.18
N MET A 118 -7.43 -27.46 3.74
CA MET A 118 -7.67 -28.85 3.34
C MET A 118 -9.12 -29.27 3.62
N ALA A 119 -9.67 -28.88 4.77
CA ALA A 119 -11.07 -29.14 5.10
C ALA A 119 -12.02 -28.48 4.09
N MET A 120 -11.75 -27.23 3.69
CA MET A 120 -12.49 -26.54 2.62
C MET A 120 -12.40 -27.26 1.28
N MET A 121 -11.21 -27.72 0.89
CA MET A 121 -11.03 -28.51 -0.33
C MET A 121 -11.86 -29.79 -0.31
N TRP A 122 -11.87 -30.51 0.83
CA TRP A 122 -12.72 -31.69 1.00
C TRP A 122 -14.21 -31.34 0.94
N MET A 123 -14.66 -30.30 1.63
CA MET A 123 -16.06 -29.83 1.54
C MET A 123 -16.46 -29.51 0.10
N GLY A 124 -15.58 -28.83 -0.64
CA GLY A 124 -15.78 -28.52 -2.06
C GLY A 124 -15.87 -29.77 -2.93
N TYR A 125 -14.93 -30.71 -2.79
CA TYR A 125 -14.97 -32.00 -3.49
C TYR A 125 -16.25 -32.79 -3.18
N LEU A 126 -16.60 -32.91 -1.90
CA LEU A 126 -17.78 -33.63 -1.44
C LEU A 126 -19.09 -32.99 -1.94
N TYR A 127 -19.11 -31.68 -2.11
CA TYR A 127 -20.23 -30.95 -2.71
C TYR A 127 -20.30 -31.18 -4.23
N LEU A 128 -19.20 -30.93 -4.95
CA LEU A 128 -19.17 -30.96 -6.42
C LEU A 128 -19.35 -32.36 -6.99
N ARG A 129 -18.88 -33.40 -6.30
CA ARG A 129 -19.03 -34.79 -6.74
C ARG A 129 -20.49 -35.28 -6.77
N ARG A 130 -21.43 -34.53 -6.17
CA ARG A 130 -22.87 -34.80 -6.28
C ARG A 130 -23.37 -34.63 -7.70
N TYR A 131 -22.70 -33.78 -8.47
CA TYR A 131 -23.14 -33.35 -9.80
C TYR A 131 -22.12 -33.66 -10.91
N ASN A 132 -20.87 -33.97 -10.54
CA ASN A 132 -19.75 -34.11 -11.47
C ASN A 132 -18.98 -35.41 -11.24
N PRO A 133 -18.27 -35.94 -12.25
CA PRO A 133 -17.35 -37.06 -12.08
C PRO A 133 -16.34 -36.80 -10.95
N PRO A 134 -16.01 -37.80 -10.10
CA PRO A 134 -15.16 -37.58 -8.92
C PRO A 134 -13.81 -36.94 -9.23
N GLY A 135 -13.13 -37.34 -10.31
CA GLY A 135 -11.84 -36.75 -10.70
C GLY A 135 -11.95 -35.27 -11.08
N LEU A 136 -13.02 -34.90 -11.80
CA LEU A 136 -13.27 -33.51 -12.20
C LEU A 136 -13.65 -32.63 -11.00
N ALA A 137 -14.46 -33.17 -10.09
CA ALA A 137 -14.83 -32.50 -8.83
C ALA A 137 -13.60 -32.27 -7.94
N ALA A 138 -12.73 -33.28 -7.81
CA ALA A 138 -11.50 -33.19 -7.04
C ALA A 138 -10.53 -32.17 -7.65
N LEU A 139 -10.32 -32.22 -8.97
CA LEU A 139 -9.47 -31.27 -9.69
C LEU A 139 -9.98 -29.84 -9.49
N PHE A 140 -11.27 -29.58 -9.73
CA PHE A 140 -11.80 -28.22 -9.56
C PHE A 140 -11.72 -27.74 -8.12
N ALA A 141 -12.04 -28.57 -7.12
CA ALA A 141 -11.92 -28.19 -5.72
C ALA A 141 -10.47 -27.87 -5.32
N ALA A 142 -9.51 -28.69 -5.75
CA ALA A 142 -8.09 -28.46 -5.52
C ALA A 142 -7.62 -27.17 -6.20
N SER A 143 -7.90 -26.99 -7.50
CA SER A 143 -7.54 -25.77 -8.23
C SER A 143 -8.21 -24.53 -7.62
N PHE A 144 -9.45 -24.63 -7.16
CA PHE A 144 -10.19 -23.51 -6.58
C PHE A 144 -9.51 -22.94 -5.32
N PHE A 145 -9.05 -23.80 -4.42
CA PHE A 145 -8.44 -23.37 -3.16
C PHE A 145 -6.93 -23.16 -3.27
N LEU A 146 -6.21 -24.02 -4.01
CA LEU A 146 -4.74 -23.97 -4.09
C LEU A 146 -4.22 -22.99 -5.16
N LEU A 147 -4.98 -22.78 -6.24
CA LEU A 147 -4.65 -21.80 -7.30
C LEU A 147 -5.49 -20.53 -7.13
N SER A 148 -5.42 -19.98 -5.92
CA SER A 148 -6.10 -18.77 -5.50
C SER A 148 -5.19 -17.98 -4.56
N VAL A 149 -5.32 -16.66 -4.56
CA VAL A 149 -4.70 -15.81 -3.54
C VAL A 149 -5.09 -16.24 -2.12
N GLY A 150 -6.24 -16.91 -1.94
CA GLY A 150 -6.62 -17.55 -0.67
C GLY A 150 -5.52 -18.43 -0.07
N PHE A 151 -4.77 -19.12 -0.91
CA PHE A 151 -3.70 -20.00 -0.48
C PHE A 151 -2.49 -19.24 0.09
N SER A 152 -2.18 -18.03 -0.40
CA SER A 152 -1.08 -17.24 0.18
C SER A 152 -1.37 -16.81 1.62
N TYR A 153 -2.65 -16.66 1.99
CA TYR A 153 -3.07 -16.34 3.36
C TYR A 153 -2.92 -17.51 4.33
N VAL A 154 -2.69 -18.74 3.86
CA VAL A 154 -2.34 -19.86 4.75
C VAL A 154 -1.07 -19.57 5.52
N PHE A 155 -0.11 -18.89 4.88
CA PHE A 155 1.20 -18.54 5.44
C PHE A 155 1.20 -17.25 6.27
N TRP A 156 0.01 -16.76 6.63
CA TRP A 156 -0.19 -15.52 7.35
C TRP A 156 -1.07 -15.75 8.58
N ILE A 157 -0.61 -15.31 9.75
CA ILE A 157 -1.31 -15.54 11.02
C ILE A 157 -2.41 -14.50 11.20
N GLN A 158 -3.50 -14.67 10.44
CA GLN A 158 -4.65 -13.78 10.38
C GLN A 158 -5.94 -14.58 10.10
N PRO A 159 -7.13 -14.03 10.40
CA PRO A 159 -8.36 -14.81 10.42
C PRO A 159 -8.98 -15.04 9.03
N GLU A 160 -8.38 -14.61 7.93
CA GLU A 160 -8.96 -14.72 6.59
C GLU A 160 -9.30 -16.17 6.23
N VAL A 161 -8.36 -17.11 6.41
CA VAL A 161 -8.58 -18.54 6.12
C VAL A 161 -9.61 -19.16 7.07
N PHE A 162 -9.62 -18.72 8.32
CA PHE A 162 -10.62 -19.15 9.32
C PHE A 162 -12.04 -18.72 8.93
N ASN A 163 -12.19 -17.48 8.48
CA ASN A 163 -13.48 -16.96 8.03
C ASN A 163 -13.90 -17.57 6.68
N MET A 164 -12.95 -17.85 5.79
CA MET A 164 -13.19 -18.63 4.57
C MET A 164 -13.76 -20.01 4.92
N PHE A 165 -13.16 -20.70 5.88
CA PHE A 165 -13.65 -22.00 6.36
C PHE A 165 -15.06 -21.90 6.93
N SER A 166 -15.32 -20.88 7.75
CA SER A 166 -16.66 -20.61 8.31
C SER A 166 -17.71 -20.44 7.20
N ILE A 167 -17.43 -19.66 6.15
CA ILE A 167 -18.34 -19.49 5.00
C ILE A 167 -18.53 -20.81 4.23
N ALA A 168 -17.44 -21.54 3.95
CA ALA A 168 -17.50 -22.80 3.24
C ALA A 168 -18.32 -23.85 4.01
N ALA A 169 -18.10 -23.95 5.32
CA ALA A 169 -18.81 -24.86 6.21
C ALA A 169 -20.29 -24.48 6.33
N CYS A 170 -20.61 -23.18 6.47
CA CYS A 170 -21.99 -22.69 6.48
C CYS A 170 -22.75 -23.18 5.25
N LEU A 171 -22.18 -22.99 4.06
CA LEU A 171 -22.81 -23.38 2.79
C LEU A 171 -22.85 -24.90 2.61
N PHE A 172 -21.77 -25.61 2.99
CA PHE A 172 -21.70 -27.07 2.89
C PHE A 172 -22.75 -27.79 3.77
N PHE A 173 -22.99 -27.28 4.97
CA PHE A 173 -24.02 -27.83 5.87
C PHE A 173 -25.42 -27.29 5.55
N GLY A 174 -25.53 -26.01 5.20
CA GLY A 174 -26.82 -25.32 5.08
C GLY A 174 -27.53 -25.50 3.74
N LEU A 175 -26.80 -25.69 2.63
CA LEU A 175 -27.47 -25.86 1.33
C LEU A 175 -28.19 -27.21 1.25
N PRO A 176 -29.42 -27.25 0.67
CA PRO A 176 -30.19 -28.48 0.56
C PRO A 176 -29.45 -29.62 -0.16
N ARG A 177 -29.75 -30.85 0.25
CA ARG A 177 -29.21 -32.10 -0.31
C ARG A 177 -30.31 -32.92 -0.99
N SER A 178 -31.15 -32.28 -1.80
CA SER A 178 -32.31 -32.93 -2.46
C SER A 178 -31.93 -34.14 -3.32
N ASP A 179 -30.69 -34.19 -3.78
CA ASP A 179 -30.22 -35.15 -4.78
C ASP A 179 -29.53 -36.39 -4.13
N GLU A 180 -29.35 -36.39 -2.81
CA GLU A 180 -28.79 -37.52 -2.07
C GLU A 180 -29.91 -38.53 -1.71
N THR A 181 -30.00 -39.64 -2.43
CA THR A 181 -30.94 -40.75 -2.14
C THR A 181 -30.70 -41.33 -0.75
N GLY A 182 -31.75 -41.49 0.06
CA GLY A 182 -31.69 -42.09 1.40
C GLY A 182 -31.67 -41.11 2.58
N LEU A 183 -31.81 -39.81 2.32
CA LEU A 183 -31.96 -38.79 3.37
C LEU A 183 -33.39 -38.26 3.42
N PRO A 184 -34.15 -38.67 4.45
CA PRO A 184 -34.56 -37.64 5.41
C PRO A 184 -34.55 -38.18 6.85
N ASP A 185 -33.39 -38.33 7.46
CA ASP A 185 -33.35 -38.27 8.93
C ASP A 185 -33.44 -36.79 9.33
N ARG A 186 -34.62 -36.39 9.79
CA ARG A 186 -34.91 -35.04 10.27
C ARG A 186 -33.90 -34.57 11.31
N ARG A 187 -33.35 -35.49 12.11
CA ARG A 187 -32.29 -35.18 13.09
C ARG A 187 -31.01 -34.71 12.43
N ARG A 188 -30.61 -35.35 11.33
CA ARG A 188 -29.40 -34.99 10.58
C ARG A 188 -29.56 -33.66 9.85
N GLU A 189 -30.74 -33.38 9.29
CA GLU A 189 -31.05 -32.07 8.72
C GLU A 189 -30.96 -30.96 9.78
N TRP A 190 -31.54 -31.17 10.95
CA TRP A 190 -31.47 -30.21 12.06
C TRP A 190 -30.04 -30.03 12.56
N LEU A 191 -29.26 -31.10 12.68
CA LEU A 191 -27.84 -31.00 13.03
C LEU A 191 -27.07 -30.15 12.02
N PHE A 192 -27.28 -30.37 10.72
CA PHE A 192 -26.62 -29.56 9.68
C PHE A 192 -27.09 -28.11 9.67
N ALA A 193 -28.38 -27.85 9.92
CA ALA A 193 -28.87 -26.49 10.06
C ALA A 193 -28.24 -25.78 11.27
N LEU A 194 -28.19 -26.44 12.43
CA LEU A 194 -27.55 -25.94 13.65
C LEU A 194 -26.07 -25.62 13.42
N LEU A 195 -25.32 -26.56 12.80
CA LEU A 195 -23.91 -26.38 12.48
C LEU A 195 -23.69 -25.28 11.45
N SER A 196 -24.55 -25.16 10.44
CA SER A 196 -24.47 -24.12 9.42
C SER A 196 -24.60 -22.72 10.02
N GLY A 197 -25.61 -22.50 10.86
CA GLY A 197 -25.82 -21.21 11.53
C GLY A 197 -24.71 -20.92 12.55
N GLY A 198 -24.35 -21.92 13.35
CA GLY A 198 -23.30 -21.78 14.37
C GLY A 198 -21.92 -21.49 13.78
N VAL A 199 -21.53 -22.18 12.71
CA VAL A 199 -20.22 -21.93 12.11
C VAL A 199 -20.17 -20.58 11.39
N LEU A 200 -21.26 -20.10 10.78
CA LEU A 200 -21.31 -18.78 10.15
C LEU A 200 -21.11 -17.65 11.17
N ALA A 201 -21.62 -17.83 12.39
CA ALA A 201 -21.48 -16.85 13.48
C ALA A 201 -20.01 -16.49 13.76
N LEU A 202 -19.06 -17.41 13.51
CA LEU A 202 -17.62 -17.19 13.64
C LEU A 202 -17.14 -16.07 12.71
N ALA A 203 -17.45 -16.15 11.41
CA ALA A 203 -17.07 -15.11 10.44
C ALA A 203 -17.84 -13.79 10.68
N VAL A 204 -19.10 -13.88 11.12
CA VAL A 204 -19.93 -12.70 11.45
C VAL A 204 -19.35 -11.94 12.64
N TYR A 205 -18.84 -12.65 13.65
CA TYR A 205 -18.22 -12.04 14.83
C TYR A 205 -16.99 -11.21 14.45
N ASP A 206 -16.17 -11.73 13.54
CA ASP A 206 -15.03 -10.98 12.99
C ASP A 206 -15.48 -9.80 12.14
N LYS A 207 -16.46 -10.04 11.26
CA LYS A 207 -16.89 -9.13 10.19
C LYS A 207 -18.39 -9.34 9.87
N PRO A 208 -19.28 -8.44 10.35
CA PRO A 208 -20.73 -8.66 10.30
C PRO A 208 -21.33 -8.82 8.90
N MET A 209 -20.73 -8.22 7.87
CA MET A 209 -21.23 -8.28 6.49
C MET A 209 -21.30 -9.71 5.92
N PHE A 210 -20.53 -10.67 6.47
CA PHE A 210 -20.59 -12.06 6.03
C PHE A 210 -21.90 -12.77 6.42
N ALA A 211 -22.72 -12.17 7.29
CA ALA A 211 -24.05 -12.68 7.59
C ALA A 211 -24.92 -12.83 6.33
N ALA A 212 -24.67 -12.02 5.30
CA ALA A 212 -25.38 -12.09 4.02
C ALA A 212 -25.28 -13.47 3.34
N VAL A 213 -24.20 -14.22 3.55
CA VAL A 213 -24.04 -15.59 3.01
C VAL A 213 -25.11 -16.54 3.53
N GLY A 214 -25.55 -16.35 4.79
CA GLY A 214 -26.62 -17.13 5.41
C GLY A 214 -27.97 -16.99 4.71
N LEU A 215 -28.19 -15.93 3.93
CA LEU A 215 -29.44 -15.74 3.18
C LEU A 215 -29.69 -16.86 2.16
N ALA A 216 -28.64 -17.47 1.61
CA ALA A 216 -28.79 -18.54 0.63
C ALA A 216 -29.44 -19.81 1.21
N PRO A 217 -28.92 -20.44 2.30
CA PRO A 217 -29.60 -21.57 2.93
C PRO A 217 -30.95 -21.19 3.54
N LEU A 218 -31.08 -19.99 4.13
CA LEU A 218 -32.36 -19.51 4.66
C LEU A 218 -33.42 -19.40 3.55
N TRP A 219 -33.07 -18.84 2.39
CA TRP A 219 -33.98 -18.76 1.24
C TRP A 219 -34.44 -20.15 0.78
N ALA A 220 -33.53 -21.11 0.71
CA ALA A 220 -33.85 -22.46 0.29
C ALA A 220 -34.90 -23.10 1.21
N TRP A 221 -34.71 -23.05 2.53
CA TRP A 221 -35.65 -23.61 3.49
C TRP A 221 -36.96 -22.82 3.59
N PHE A 222 -36.91 -21.50 3.39
CA PHE A 222 -38.10 -20.66 3.31
C PHE A 222 -38.98 -21.06 2.13
N ARG A 223 -38.38 -21.16 0.92
CA ARG A 223 -39.06 -21.60 -0.31
C ARG A 223 -39.69 -22.98 -0.12
N ASP A 224 -38.96 -23.90 0.51
CA ASP A 224 -39.39 -25.28 0.74
C ASP A 224 -40.30 -25.42 1.99
N ARG A 225 -40.73 -24.30 2.60
CA ARG A 225 -41.61 -24.22 3.78
C ARG A 225 -41.11 -24.98 5.02
N ARG A 226 -39.78 -25.09 5.19
CA ARG A 226 -39.11 -25.80 6.29
C ARG A 226 -38.84 -24.89 7.50
N TRP A 227 -39.89 -24.32 8.09
CA TRP A 227 -39.81 -23.35 9.19
C TRP A 227 -39.05 -23.83 10.42
N ARG A 228 -39.16 -25.11 10.77
CA ARG A 228 -38.43 -25.67 11.92
C ARG A 228 -36.92 -25.71 11.66
N THR A 229 -36.51 -26.07 10.45
CA THR A 229 -35.10 -26.09 10.06
C THR A 229 -34.51 -24.68 10.07
N LEU A 230 -35.27 -23.67 9.60
CA LEU A 230 -34.93 -22.25 9.74
C LEU A 230 -34.72 -21.86 11.21
N GLY A 231 -35.66 -22.23 12.08
CA GLY A 231 -35.55 -21.97 13.52
C GLY A 231 -34.31 -22.61 14.15
N VAL A 232 -33.98 -23.85 13.77
CA VAL A 232 -32.78 -24.55 14.25
C VAL A 232 -31.50 -23.88 13.74
N TRP A 233 -31.49 -23.39 12.50
CA TRP A 233 -30.36 -22.62 11.97
C TRP A 233 -30.14 -21.33 12.77
N MET A 234 -31.21 -20.57 13.00
CA MET A 234 -31.16 -19.34 13.80
C MET A 234 -30.69 -19.63 15.23
N LEU A 235 -31.17 -20.72 15.84
CA LEU A 235 -30.72 -21.17 17.15
C LEU A 235 -29.21 -21.43 17.16
N GLY A 236 -28.68 -22.12 16.14
CA GLY A 236 -27.24 -22.38 16.02
C GLY A 236 -26.43 -21.10 15.95
N ALA A 237 -26.86 -20.14 15.13
CA ALA A 237 -26.21 -18.84 14.99
C ALA A 237 -26.22 -18.03 16.30
N VAL A 238 -27.38 -17.95 16.97
CA VAL A 238 -27.54 -17.22 18.24
C VAL A 238 -26.73 -17.86 19.36
N LEU A 239 -26.78 -19.18 19.52
CA LEU A 239 -26.01 -19.89 20.56
C LEU A 239 -24.51 -19.70 20.36
N SER A 240 -24.02 -19.83 19.12
CA SER A 240 -22.60 -19.63 18.84
C SER A 240 -22.17 -18.18 19.11
N MET A 241 -22.93 -17.19 18.65
CA MET A 241 -22.65 -15.78 18.91
C MET A 241 -22.65 -15.46 20.42
N ALA A 242 -23.61 -16.01 21.17
CA ALA A 242 -23.69 -15.82 22.61
C ALA A 242 -22.47 -16.42 23.34
N VAL A 243 -22.01 -17.61 22.92
CA VAL A 243 -20.81 -18.25 23.49
C VAL A 243 -19.56 -17.41 23.20
N ILE A 244 -19.39 -16.93 21.96
CA ILE A 244 -18.21 -16.14 21.56
C ILE A 244 -18.22 -14.78 22.27
N ALA A 245 -19.34 -14.06 22.23
CA ALA A 245 -19.46 -12.75 22.88
C ALA A 245 -19.35 -12.85 24.41
N GLY A 246 -19.93 -13.90 25.01
CA GLY A 246 -19.82 -14.16 26.44
C GLY A 246 -18.40 -14.54 26.86
N GLY A 247 -17.69 -15.32 26.04
CA GLY A 247 -16.27 -15.62 26.23
C GLY A 247 -15.40 -14.37 26.17
N SER A 248 -15.64 -13.51 25.17
CA SER A 248 -14.99 -12.19 25.07
C SER A 248 -15.23 -11.34 26.31
N TRP A 249 -16.49 -11.24 26.75
CA TRP A 249 -16.86 -10.43 27.92
C TRP A 249 -16.17 -10.95 29.18
N ARG A 250 -16.12 -12.27 29.37
CA ARG A 250 -15.39 -12.89 30.48
C ARG A 250 -13.88 -12.60 30.45
N LEU A 251 -13.26 -12.61 29.27
CA LEU A 251 -11.81 -12.44 29.12
C LEU A 251 -11.36 -10.97 29.15
N THR A 252 -12.22 -10.05 28.68
CA THR A 252 -11.82 -8.66 28.40
C THR A 252 -12.75 -7.61 29.00
N GLY A 253 -13.92 -7.97 29.52
CA GLY A 253 -14.97 -7.04 29.94
C GLY A 253 -15.86 -6.52 28.80
N HIS A 254 -15.54 -6.85 27.54
CA HIS A 254 -16.24 -6.36 26.35
C HIS A 254 -16.82 -7.50 25.51
N LEU A 255 -17.99 -7.29 24.88
CA LEU A 255 -18.59 -8.27 23.95
C LEU A 255 -17.72 -8.50 22.71
N SER A 256 -16.92 -7.50 22.34
CA SER A 256 -15.86 -7.61 21.35
C SER A 256 -14.67 -6.75 21.77
N PRO A 257 -13.44 -7.29 21.80
CA PRO A 257 -12.27 -6.49 22.07
C PRO A 257 -11.88 -5.61 20.88
N TYR A 258 -12.49 -5.85 19.71
CA TYR A 258 -12.26 -5.06 18.51
C TYR A 258 -13.22 -3.88 18.38
N LEU A 259 -14.45 -4.01 18.90
CA LEU A 259 -15.55 -3.06 18.77
C LEU A 259 -16.09 -2.69 20.15
N GLY A 260 -16.10 -1.39 20.49
CA GLY A 260 -16.71 -0.89 21.72
C GLY A 260 -15.75 -0.55 22.86
N SER A 261 -14.43 -0.56 22.64
CA SER A 261 -13.47 -0.14 23.67
C SER A 261 -13.37 1.39 23.79
N GLY A 262 -13.18 1.88 25.02
CA GLY A 262 -12.97 3.32 25.33
C GLY A 262 -11.64 3.87 24.83
N GLY A 263 -10.66 3.01 24.53
CA GLY A 263 -9.39 3.34 23.89
C GLY A 263 -8.86 2.16 23.07
N ARG A 264 -8.33 2.43 21.87
CA ARG A 264 -7.66 1.42 21.01
C ARG A 264 -6.49 2.07 20.29
N GLN A 265 -5.34 1.41 20.32
CA GLN A 265 -4.11 1.93 19.74
C GLN A 265 -3.28 0.82 19.09
N GLY A 266 -2.58 1.16 18.01
CA GLY A 266 -1.52 0.32 17.47
C GLY A 266 -0.20 0.58 18.21
N VAL A 267 0.45 -0.49 18.65
CA VAL A 267 1.75 -0.42 19.34
C VAL A 267 2.82 -1.20 18.60
N MET A 268 4.06 -0.83 18.89
CA MET A 268 5.26 -1.48 18.42
C MET A 268 6.00 -2.05 19.63
N LEU A 269 6.32 -3.34 19.64
CA LEU A 269 7.18 -3.93 20.66
C LEU A 269 8.63 -3.77 20.21
N CYS A 270 9.45 -3.13 21.04
CA CYS A 270 10.86 -2.87 20.75
C CYS A 270 11.81 -3.66 21.66
N GLU A 271 11.36 -4.05 22.85
CA GLU A 271 12.21 -4.63 23.89
C GLU A 271 11.54 -5.83 24.55
N PRO A 272 12.28 -6.90 24.86
CA PRO A 272 11.82 -7.95 25.75
C PRO A 272 11.33 -7.37 27.09
N GLY A 273 10.29 -7.98 27.65
CA GLY A 273 9.74 -7.63 28.96
C GLY A 273 9.05 -6.27 29.07
N LYS A 274 8.97 -5.47 27.99
CA LYS A 274 8.37 -4.12 28.04
C LYS A 274 7.10 -4.00 27.21
N VAL A 275 5.99 -3.68 27.88
CA VAL A 275 4.73 -3.29 27.24
C VAL A 275 4.81 -1.78 26.90
N PRO A 276 4.74 -1.39 25.61
CA PRO A 276 5.06 -0.03 25.14
C PRO A 276 3.95 1.02 25.41
N ILE A 277 2.89 0.66 26.13
CA ILE A 277 1.88 1.61 26.60
C ILE A 277 1.72 1.42 28.12
N ASN A 278 1.87 2.52 28.84
CA ASN A 278 1.50 2.66 30.25
C ASN A 278 0.76 4.00 30.45
N PRO A 279 0.08 4.21 31.61
CA PRO A 279 -0.66 5.43 31.89
C PRO A 279 0.20 6.72 31.79
N GLU A 280 1.47 6.65 32.21
CA GLU A 280 2.41 7.78 32.20
C GLU A 280 2.75 8.25 30.78
N VAL A 281 3.00 7.32 29.85
CA VAL A 281 3.27 7.61 28.42
C VAL A 281 2.05 8.20 27.74
N VAL A 282 0.84 7.82 28.15
CA VAL A 282 -0.41 8.36 27.60
C VAL A 282 -0.67 9.77 28.14
N GLN A 283 -0.48 10.00 29.44
CA GLN A 283 -0.59 11.33 30.06
C GLN A 283 0.42 12.32 29.46
N ALA A 284 1.67 11.90 29.25
CA ALA A 284 2.70 12.72 28.60
C ALA A 284 2.33 13.11 27.16
N ARG A 285 1.62 12.25 26.42
CA ARG A 285 1.13 12.54 25.07
C ARG A 285 -0.06 13.51 25.03
N THR A 286 -0.91 13.52 26.05
CA THR A 286 -2.02 14.49 26.18
C THR A 286 -1.57 15.86 26.70
N ALA A 287 -0.50 15.94 27.48
CA ALA A 287 0.04 17.19 28.00
C ALA A 287 0.88 17.99 26.97
N GLY A 288 1.40 17.33 25.92
CA GLY A 288 2.21 17.93 24.86
C GLY A 288 1.45 18.75 23.79
N GLY A 289 0.23 19.20 24.08
CA GLY A 289 -0.61 19.98 23.16
C GLY A 289 -0.24 21.46 23.01
N GLY A 290 0.81 21.95 23.69
CA GLY A 290 1.21 23.36 23.60
C GLY A 290 2.69 23.58 23.88
N GLY A 291 3.44 23.98 22.84
CA GLY A 291 4.70 24.71 22.93
C GLY A 291 5.93 23.99 23.47
N GLY A 292 6.86 23.62 22.57
CA GLY A 292 8.26 23.36 22.94
C GLY A 292 8.94 22.26 22.11
N GLY A 293 10.01 22.64 21.41
CA GLY A 293 10.84 21.85 20.48
C GLY A 293 11.50 20.54 20.97
N GLY A 294 10.72 19.59 21.47
CA GLY A 294 11.14 18.19 21.70
C GLY A 294 10.68 17.26 20.58
N LYS A 295 11.55 16.33 20.15
CA LYS A 295 11.30 15.33 19.09
C LYS A 295 9.90 14.72 19.19
N GLN A 296 9.03 15.02 18.22
CA GLN A 296 7.71 14.39 18.09
C GLN A 296 7.88 12.89 17.86
N VAL A 297 7.67 12.08 18.89
CA VAL A 297 7.39 10.65 18.70
C VAL A 297 6.05 10.59 17.99
N ALA A 298 6.05 10.10 16.75
CA ALA A 298 4.90 10.12 15.86
C ALA A 298 3.63 9.63 16.57
N ALA A 299 2.61 10.49 16.65
CA ALA A 299 1.29 10.09 17.12
C ALA A 299 0.80 8.93 16.25
N VAL A 300 0.61 7.75 16.83
CA VAL A 300 -0.07 6.65 16.12
C VAL A 300 -1.49 7.14 15.85
N PRO A 301 -1.93 7.24 14.58
CA PRO A 301 -3.22 7.82 14.27
C PRO A 301 -4.33 7.06 14.98
N ASN A 302 -5.28 7.78 15.59
CA ASN A 302 -6.55 7.19 15.98
C ASN A 302 -7.13 6.42 14.79
N SER A 303 -7.65 5.22 15.06
CA SER A 303 -8.33 4.36 14.09
C SER A 303 -9.23 5.19 13.16
N THR A 304 -8.87 5.28 11.87
CA THR A 304 -9.67 5.97 10.85
C THR A 304 -11.06 5.34 10.68
N THR A 305 -11.25 4.11 11.14
CA THR A 305 -12.53 3.40 11.16
C THR A 305 -13.33 3.63 12.44
N GLY A 306 -12.90 4.49 13.39
CA GLY A 306 -13.59 4.64 14.67
C GLY A 306 -13.48 3.39 15.54
N ASN A 307 -13.78 3.51 16.83
CA ASN A 307 -13.72 2.41 17.80
C ASN A 307 -15.11 1.85 18.15
N HIS A 308 -16.14 2.21 17.37
CA HIS A 308 -17.54 1.89 17.64
C HIS A 308 -18.25 1.33 16.41
N TRP A 309 -19.29 0.52 16.64
CA TRP A 309 -20.12 -0.15 15.62
C TRP A 309 -20.68 0.79 14.54
N THR A 310 -20.80 2.09 14.82
CA THR A 310 -21.28 3.11 13.89
C THR A 310 -20.46 3.20 12.60
N TRP A 311 -19.23 2.69 12.59
CA TRP A 311 -18.42 2.65 11.37
C TRP A 311 -19.04 1.79 10.26
N LEU A 312 -19.85 0.78 10.63
CA LEU A 312 -20.55 -0.08 9.69
C LEU A 312 -21.60 0.67 8.86
N PHE A 313 -22.12 1.78 9.41
CA PHE A 313 -23.22 2.58 8.85
C PHE A 313 -22.77 3.98 8.48
N ARG A 314 -21.50 4.14 8.09
CA ARG A 314 -20.96 5.44 7.68
C ARG A 314 -21.73 6.03 6.50
N PRO A 315 -21.89 7.37 6.46
CA PRO A 315 -22.45 8.02 5.30
C PRO A 315 -21.59 7.73 4.07
N LEU A 316 -22.25 7.62 2.92
CA LEU A 316 -21.60 7.42 1.64
C LEU A 316 -20.71 8.62 1.30
N ASP A 317 -19.43 8.37 1.10
CA ASP A 317 -18.44 9.39 0.72
C ASP A 317 -17.74 9.07 -0.60
N VAL A 318 -18.47 8.40 -1.51
CA VAL A 318 -17.99 8.01 -2.83
C VAL A 318 -19.00 8.43 -3.90
N THR A 319 -18.53 8.95 -5.02
CA THR A 319 -19.39 9.24 -6.19
C THR A 319 -19.64 7.98 -7.02
N LEU A 320 -20.68 7.96 -7.85
CA LEU A 320 -20.92 6.86 -8.81
C LEU A 320 -19.72 6.64 -9.76
N TYR A 321 -18.98 7.70 -10.08
CA TYR A 321 -17.79 7.62 -10.93
C TYR A 321 -16.64 6.89 -10.20
N GLU A 322 -16.38 7.26 -8.95
CA GLU A 322 -15.37 6.62 -8.11
C GLU A 322 -15.72 5.15 -7.84
N GLU A 323 -17.00 4.87 -7.61
CA GLU A 323 -17.48 3.51 -7.41
C GLU A 323 -17.26 2.65 -8.67
N ALA A 324 -17.62 3.17 -9.85
CA ALA A 324 -17.37 2.48 -11.10
C ALA A 324 -15.87 2.26 -11.38
N GLU A 325 -15.02 3.24 -11.06
CA GLU A 325 -13.56 3.11 -11.13
C GLU A 325 -13.06 1.99 -10.20
N ASN A 326 -13.52 1.99 -8.95
CA ASN A 326 -13.17 0.99 -7.94
C ASN A 326 -13.66 -0.42 -8.32
N ILE A 327 -14.85 -0.57 -8.90
CA ILE A 327 -15.35 -1.84 -9.44
C ILE A 327 -14.43 -2.34 -10.57
N GLY A 328 -14.00 -1.44 -11.47
CA GLY A 328 -13.03 -1.79 -12.51
C GLY A 328 -11.73 -2.32 -11.95
N TYR A 329 -11.15 -1.63 -10.96
CA TYR A 329 -9.96 -2.11 -10.23
C TYR A 329 -10.22 -3.41 -9.46
N PHE A 330 -11.37 -3.56 -8.83
CA PHE A 330 -11.74 -4.78 -8.12
C PHE A 330 -11.76 -6.00 -9.05
N LEU A 331 -12.18 -5.85 -10.30
CA LEU A 331 -12.25 -6.95 -11.26
C LEU A 331 -10.89 -7.27 -11.90
N VAL A 332 -10.18 -6.24 -12.40
CA VAL A 332 -8.98 -6.40 -13.24
C VAL A 332 -7.76 -5.60 -12.76
N GLY A 333 -7.78 -5.08 -11.53
CA GLY A 333 -6.68 -4.30 -10.95
C GLY A 333 -5.39 -5.11 -10.78
N ARG A 334 -4.26 -4.41 -10.89
CA ARG A 334 -2.91 -4.98 -10.79
C ARG A 334 -2.64 -5.64 -9.43
N HIS A 335 -3.06 -5.01 -8.34
CA HIS A 335 -2.83 -5.48 -6.97
C HIS A 335 -4.03 -6.22 -6.38
N THR A 336 -5.24 -5.97 -6.89
CA THR A 336 -6.50 -6.36 -6.22
C THR A 336 -7.48 -7.14 -7.11
N GLY A 337 -7.19 -7.28 -8.41
CA GLY A 337 -8.12 -7.80 -9.42
C GLY A 337 -8.59 -9.24 -9.17
N MET A 338 -9.87 -9.41 -8.83
CA MET A 338 -10.50 -10.70 -8.55
C MET A 338 -10.26 -11.72 -9.67
N LEU A 339 -10.32 -11.32 -10.95
CA LEU A 339 -10.21 -12.25 -12.07
C LEU A 339 -8.83 -12.90 -12.19
N VAL A 340 -7.76 -12.20 -11.80
CA VAL A 340 -6.38 -12.71 -11.88
C VAL A 340 -5.94 -13.39 -10.58
N TYR A 341 -6.44 -12.91 -9.43
CA TYR A 341 -6.10 -13.48 -8.13
C TYR A 341 -6.96 -14.69 -7.73
N THR A 342 -8.16 -14.83 -8.31
CA THR A 342 -9.11 -15.92 -8.01
C THR A 342 -9.78 -16.46 -9.28
N PRO A 343 -9.02 -16.96 -10.27
CA PRO A 343 -9.56 -17.32 -11.59
C PRO A 343 -10.65 -18.39 -11.52
N PHE A 344 -10.56 -19.34 -10.58
CA PHE A 344 -11.58 -20.38 -10.41
C PHE A 344 -12.88 -19.87 -9.75
N ALA A 345 -12.84 -18.77 -8.99
CA ALA A 345 -14.04 -18.10 -8.52
C ALA A 345 -14.78 -17.42 -9.70
N ALA A 346 -14.03 -16.80 -10.63
CA ALA A 346 -14.61 -16.27 -11.86
C ALA A 346 -15.21 -17.39 -12.74
N LEU A 347 -14.49 -18.52 -12.91
CA LEU A 347 -15.02 -19.69 -13.62
C LEU A 347 -16.26 -20.28 -12.95
N ALA A 348 -16.35 -20.23 -11.61
CA ALA A 348 -17.54 -20.68 -10.91
C ALA A 348 -18.79 -19.87 -11.29
N VAL A 349 -18.65 -18.55 -11.44
CA VAL A 349 -19.72 -17.69 -11.98
C VAL A 349 -20.06 -18.08 -13.41
N VAL A 350 -19.06 -18.33 -14.26
CA VAL A 350 -19.29 -18.76 -15.65
C VAL A 350 -20.07 -20.09 -15.70
N PHE A 351 -19.65 -21.11 -14.95
CA PHE A 351 -20.36 -22.39 -14.90
C PHE A 351 -21.79 -22.24 -14.37
N PHE A 352 -21.99 -21.40 -13.35
CA PHE A 352 -23.32 -21.07 -12.85
C PHE A 352 -24.20 -20.44 -13.94
N LEU A 353 -23.71 -19.43 -14.66
CA LEU A 353 -24.47 -18.78 -15.73
C LEU A 353 -24.78 -19.72 -16.91
N LEU A 354 -23.86 -20.63 -17.24
CA LEU A 354 -24.04 -21.59 -18.32
C LEU A 354 -25.00 -22.74 -17.97
N ARG A 355 -24.88 -23.31 -16.76
CA ARG A 355 -25.55 -24.57 -16.39
C ARG A 355 -26.38 -24.49 -15.11
N GLY A 356 -25.95 -23.69 -14.14
CA GLY A 356 -26.58 -23.60 -12.81
C GLY A 356 -27.76 -22.62 -12.70
N ARG A 357 -27.98 -21.71 -13.67
CA ARG A 357 -28.94 -20.60 -13.52
C ARG A 357 -30.41 -21.00 -13.49
N ARG A 358 -30.78 -22.17 -14.04
CA ARG A 358 -32.18 -22.62 -14.14
C ARG A 358 -32.57 -23.37 -12.87
N ARG A 359 -33.62 -22.90 -12.19
CA ARG A 359 -34.21 -23.49 -10.95
C ARG A 359 -33.29 -23.47 -9.69
N ALA A 360 -32.32 -22.57 -9.60
CA ALA A 360 -31.43 -22.45 -8.44
C ALA A 360 -31.59 -21.10 -7.70
N GLY A 361 -32.75 -20.88 -7.08
CA GLY A 361 -33.06 -19.62 -6.40
C GLY A 361 -32.06 -19.28 -5.29
N GLU A 362 -31.68 -20.26 -4.49
CA GLU A 362 -30.67 -20.12 -3.43
C GLU A 362 -29.28 -19.73 -3.94
N ARG A 363 -28.92 -20.16 -5.15
CA ARG A 363 -27.64 -19.78 -5.78
C ARG A 363 -27.67 -18.36 -6.34
N TRP A 364 -28.81 -17.89 -6.83
CA TRP A 364 -28.99 -16.47 -7.17
C TRP A 364 -28.90 -15.58 -5.94
N VAL A 365 -29.52 -15.99 -4.82
CA VAL A 365 -29.37 -15.30 -3.53
C VAL A 365 -27.92 -15.32 -3.06
N LEU A 366 -27.21 -16.44 -3.22
CA LEU A 366 -25.79 -16.52 -2.89
C LEU A 366 -24.94 -15.57 -3.73
N LEU A 367 -25.16 -15.53 -5.05
CA LEU A 367 -24.48 -14.60 -5.95
C LEU A 367 -24.76 -13.15 -5.55
N ALA A 368 -26.03 -12.81 -5.27
CA ALA A 368 -26.41 -11.48 -4.80
C ALA A 368 -25.73 -11.13 -3.46
N ALA A 369 -25.63 -12.09 -2.52
CA ALA A 369 -24.98 -11.90 -1.23
C ALA A 369 -23.48 -11.63 -1.38
N VAL A 370 -22.74 -12.42 -2.17
CA VAL A 370 -21.31 -12.18 -2.38
C VAL A 370 -21.05 -10.87 -3.14
N THR A 371 -21.92 -10.52 -4.10
CA THR A 371 -21.86 -9.22 -4.78
C THR A 371 -22.10 -8.08 -3.80
N ALA A 372 -23.11 -8.18 -2.93
CA ALA A 372 -23.40 -7.18 -1.91
C ALA A 372 -22.23 -7.00 -0.92
N ILE A 373 -21.55 -8.08 -0.53
CA ILE A 373 -20.34 -8.01 0.31
C ILE A 373 -19.22 -7.24 -0.39
N GLY A 374 -18.97 -7.54 -1.68
CA GLY A 374 -17.97 -6.82 -2.47
C GLY A 374 -18.28 -5.32 -2.59
N LEU A 375 -19.52 -5.00 -2.97
CA LEU A 375 -20.02 -3.62 -3.07
C LEU A 375 -19.95 -2.90 -1.74
N TYR A 376 -20.26 -3.57 -0.62
CA TYR A 376 -20.16 -2.97 0.70
C TYR A 376 -18.75 -2.40 0.96
N PHE A 377 -17.69 -3.17 0.71
CA PHE A 377 -16.33 -2.68 0.91
C PHE A 377 -15.96 -1.54 -0.05
N LEU A 378 -16.34 -1.66 -1.32
CA LEU A 378 -16.06 -0.65 -2.35
C LEU A 378 -16.76 0.67 -2.05
N THR A 379 -18.00 0.61 -1.54
CA THR A 379 -18.86 1.76 -1.29
C THR A 379 -18.58 2.42 0.07
N PHE A 380 -18.54 1.65 1.17
CA PHE A 380 -18.43 2.20 2.53
C PHE A 380 -16.98 2.43 2.99
N ILE A 381 -16.00 1.84 2.31
CA ILE A 381 -14.56 1.99 2.60
C ILE A 381 -13.77 2.22 1.30
N ALA A 382 -14.28 3.10 0.43
CA ALA A 382 -13.76 3.34 -0.92
C ALA A 382 -12.26 3.68 -1.04
N TRP A 383 -11.60 4.10 0.05
CA TRP A 383 -10.16 4.41 0.11
C TRP A 383 -9.29 3.25 0.63
N ASN A 384 -9.90 2.19 1.19
CA ASN A 384 -9.24 1.03 1.81
C ASN A 384 -10.01 -0.31 1.63
N TRP A 385 -10.74 -0.45 0.53
CA TRP A 385 -11.58 -1.61 0.24
C TRP A 385 -10.78 -2.92 0.03
N GLN A 386 -9.48 -2.81 -0.22
CA GLN A 386 -8.53 -3.91 -0.38
C GLN A 386 -8.04 -4.52 0.94
N GLY A 387 -8.19 -3.81 2.06
CA GLY A 387 -7.94 -4.34 3.40
C GLY A 387 -6.62 -3.98 4.09
N GLY A 388 -6.18 -2.72 3.99
CA GLY A 388 -5.04 -2.18 4.73
C GLY A 388 -3.68 -2.41 4.06
N GLY A 389 -2.61 -1.81 4.59
CA GLY A 389 -1.29 -1.73 3.92
C GLY A 389 -0.55 -3.05 3.70
N GLY A 390 -1.00 -4.16 4.30
CA GLY A 390 -0.37 -5.47 4.13
C GLY A 390 -0.83 -6.23 2.88
N PHE A 391 -1.99 -5.94 2.30
CA PHE A 391 -2.79 -6.83 1.45
C PHE A 391 -2.09 -7.56 0.26
N VAL A 392 -2.57 -8.76 -0.09
CA VAL A 392 -2.28 -9.43 -1.38
C VAL A 392 -3.62 -9.78 -2.03
N GLY A 393 -3.83 -9.38 -3.29
CA GLY A 393 -5.17 -9.46 -3.89
C GLY A 393 -6.14 -8.54 -3.16
N ASN A 394 -7.39 -8.95 -2.96
CA ASN A 394 -8.32 -8.20 -2.10
C ASN A 394 -8.51 -8.95 -0.77
N ARG A 395 -7.84 -8.49 0.29
CA ARG A 395 -7.86 -9.13 1.62
C ARG A 395 -9.25 -9.16 2.23
N TYR A 396 -10.06 -8.12 2.04
CA TYR A 396 -11.40 -8.09 2.63
C TYR A 396 -12.37 -9.02 1.91
N PHE A 397 -12.25 -9.10 0.59
CA PHE A 397 -13.13 -9.93 -0.23
C PHE A 397 -12.74 -11.41 -0.24
N ILE A 398 -11.46 -11.74 0.02
CA ILE A 398 -10.95 -13.13 -0.01
C ILE A 398 -11.77 -14.08 0.86
N THR A 399 -12.31 -13.57 1.97
CA THR A 399 -13.13 -14.31 2.92
C THR A 399 -14.40 -14.85 2.26
N ALA A 400 -14.99 -14.13 1.31
CA ALA A 400 -16.19 -14.53 0.59
C ALA A 400 -15.91 -15.51 -0.57
N ILE A 401 -14.65 -15.73 -0.96
CA ILE A 401 -14.28 -16.55 -2.12
C ILE A 401 -14.86 -17.98 -2.06
N PRO A 402 -14.85 -18.71 -0.93
CA PRO A 402 -15.39 -20.07 -0.91
C PRO A 402 -16.86 -20.17 -1.31
N ALA A 403 -17.65 -19.10 -1.14
CA ALA A 403 -19.05 -19.08 -1.55
C ALA A 403 -19.23 -19.28 -3.06
N PHE A 404 -18.28 -18.83 -3.89
CA PHE A 404 -18.34 -19.00 -5.34
C PHE A 404 -18.34 -20.48 -5.75
N LEU A 405 -17.62 -21.34 -5.03
CA LEU A 405 -17.59 -22.78 -5.32
C LEU A 405 -19.00 -23.39 -5.26
N PHE A 406 -19.84 -22.95 -4.32
CA PHE A 406 -21.20 -23.46 -4.12
C PHE A 406 -22.22 -22.93 -5.15
N LEU A 407 -21.80 -22.03 -6.06
CA LEU A 407 -22.57 -21.68 -7.25
C LEU A 407 -22.53 -22.80 -8.31
N VAL A 408 -21.50 -23.64 -8.27
CA VAL A 408 -21.23 -24.64 -9.33
C VAL A 408 -22.04 -25.90 -9.09
N THR A 409 -22.97 -26.19 -9.99
CA THR A 409 -23.55 -27.53 -10.14
C THR A 409 -22.75 -28.35 -11.12
N GLU A 410 -22.55 -27.85 -12.34
CA GLU A 410 -21.99 -28.65 -13.43
C GLU A 410 -20.77 -27.97 -14.04
N ILE A 411 -19.64 -28.70 -14.08
CA ILE A 411 -18.38 -28.24 -14.65
C ILE A 411 -18.36 -28.64 -16.13
N ARG A 412 -19.10 -27.89 -16.97
CA ARG A 412 -19.14 -28.09 -18.42
C ARG A 412 -19.13 -26.78 -19.22
N PRO A 413 -18.28 -26.66 -20.26
CA PRO A 413 -17.35 -27.68 -20.73
C PRO A 413 -16.05 -27.72 -19.88
N PRO A 414 -15.48 -28.91 -19.62
CA PRO A 414 -14.32 -29.06 -18.72
C PRO A 414 -13.05 -28.38 -19.25
N ARG A 415 -12.95 -28.14 -20.57
CA ARG A 415 -11.83 -27.38 -21.17
C ARG A 415 -11.66 -25.96 -20.59
N LEU A 416 -12.71 -25.36 -20.02
CA LEU A 416 -12.59 -24.05 -19.36
C LEU A 416 -11.66 -24.09 -18.14
N LEU A 417 -11.40 -25.26 -17.56
CA LEU A 417 -10.40 -25.39 -16.51
C LEU A 417 -9.00 -25.01 -17.01
N LEU A 418 -8.66 -25.27 -18.27
CA LEU A 418 -7.36 -24.88 -18.84
C LEU A 418 -7.17 -23.36 -18.78
N VAL A 419 -8.23 -22.59 -19.03
CA VAL A 419 -8.19 -21.12 -18.93
C VAL A 419 -7.85 -20.69 -17.50
N GLY A 420 -8.50 -21.29 -16.50
CA GLY A 420 -8.22 -21.00 -15.09
C GLY A 420 -6.77 -21.33 -14.69
N HIS A 421 -6.24 -22.46 -15.16
CA HIS A 421 -4.85 -22.85 -14.92
C HIS A 421 -3.85 -21.93 -15.62
N VAL A 422 -4.12 -21.50 -16.86
CA VAL A 422 -3.27 -20.54 -17.58
C VAL A 422 -3.23 -19.19 -16.85
N ILE A 423 -4.38 -18.66 -16.44
CA ILE A 423 -4.43 -17.40 -15.68
C ILE A 423 -3.70 -17.55 -14.34
N ALA A 424 -3.96 -18.63 -13.60
CA ALA A 424 -3.26 -18.90 -12.35
C ALA A 424 -1.73 -19.04 -12.55
N GLY A 425 -1.29 -19.75 -13.59
CA GLY A 425 0.13 -19.88 -13.93
C GLY A 425 0.78 -18.53 -14.24
N LEU A 426 0.11 -17.66 -14.99
CA LEU A 426 0.64 -16.35 -15.36
C LEU A 426 0.71 -15.36 -14.18
N PHE A 427 -0.31 -15.36 -13.31
CA PHE A 427 -0.46 -14.31 -12.29
C PHE A 427 -0.20 -14.79 -10.85
N LEU A 428 -0.51 -16.05 -10.51
CA LEU A 428 -0.32 -16.58 -9.16
C LEU A 428 1.01 -17.31 -8.98
N ALA A 429 1.62 -17.88 -10.04
CA ALA A 429 2.92 -18.54 -9.88
C ALA A 429 3.98 -17.60 -9.27
N PRO A 430 4.16 -16.34 -9.74
CA PRO A 430 5.11 -15.42 -9.11
C PRO A 430 4.80 -15.20 -7.63
N LEU A 431 3.52 -15.09 -7.26
CA LEU A 431 3.07 -14.94 -5.89
C LEU A 431 3.40 -16.18 -5.03
N LEU A 432 3.22 -17.38 -5.57
CA LEU A 432 3.52 -18.62 -4.84
C LEU A 432 5.02 -18.86 -4.69
N PHE A 433 5.85 -18.33 -5.61
CA PHE A 433 7.31 -18.45 -5.52
C PHE A 433 7.97 -17.34 -4.68
N THR A 434 7.34 -16.16 -4.53
CA THR A 434 7.88 -15.08 -3.69
C THR A 434 8.07 -15.40 -2.20
N PRO A 435 7.17 -16.14 -1.51
CA PRO A 435 7.35 -16.58 -0.12
C PRO A 435 8.61 -17.41 0.11
N PHE A 436 9.18 -18.02 -0.94
CA PHE A 436 10.40 -18.83 -0.89
C PHE A 436 11.69 -18.02 -1.03
N GLY A 437 11.62 -16.69 -0.83
CA GLY A 437 12.81 -15.87 -0.66
C GLY A 437 13.48 -15.42 -1.96
N ALA A 438 12.69 -15.17 -3.00
CA ALA A 438 13.18 -14.37 -4.13
C ALA A 438 13.52 -12.96 -3.60
N VAL A 439 14.81 -12.72 -3.37
CA VAL A 439 15.31 -11.41 -2.96
C VAL A 439 15.07 -10.44 -4.12
N VAL A 440 14.35 -9.36 -3.82
CA VAL A 440 14.11 -8.28 -4.76
C VAL A 440 14.44 -6.95 -4.09
N PRO A 441 14.92 -5.93 -4.84
CA PRO A 441 15.10 -4.59 -4.30
C PRO A 441 13.79 -4.05 -3.70
N GLU A 442 13.82 -3.31 -2.60
CA GLU A 442 12.61 -2.86 -1.88
C GLU A 442 11.59 -4.01 -1.64
N PRO A 443 11.91 -5.06 -0.86
CA PRO A 443 11.01 -6.21 -0.72
C PRO A 443 9.67 -5.79 -0.11
N THR A 444 8.59 -6.11 -0.82
CA THR A 444 7.21 -5.88 -0.36
C THR A 444 6.39 -7.15 -0.56
N LEU A 445 5.27 -7.29 0.15
CA LEU A 445 4.34 -8.41 -0.03
C LEU A 445 3.69 -8.44 -1.42
N GLN A 446 3.85 -7.36 -2.18
CA GLN A 446 3.30 -7.14 -3.50
C GLN A 446 4.37 -7.25 -4.58
N ALA A 447 5.58 -7.73 -4.25
CA ALA A 447 6.69 -7.85 -5.20
C ALA A 447 6.36 -8.67 -6.45
N HIS A 448 5.41 -9.62 -6.36
CA HIS A 448 4.96 -10.41 -7.51
C HIS A 448 4.37 -9.57 -8.64
N VAL A 449 3.82 -8.37 -8.35
CA VAL A 449 3.26 -7.46 -9.38
C VAL A 449 4.30 -6.81 -10.28
N ARG A 450 5.60 -7.07 -10.03
CA ARG A 450 6.70 -6.59 -10.88
C ARG A 450 6.87 -7.44 -12.14
N GLY A 451 6.30 -8.64 -12.15
CA GLY A 451 6.27 -9.52 -13.31
C GLY A 451 5.60 -8.87 -14.52
N ILE A 452 6.05 -9.23 -15.72
CA ILE A 452 5.57 -8.67 -16.99
C ILE A 452 4.04 -8.73 -17.14
N PRO A 453 3.34 -9.83 -16.80
CA PRO A 453 1.87 -9.91 -16.97
C PRO A 453 1.11 -8.81 -16.22
N PHE A 454 1.60 -8.42 -15.04
CA PHE A 454 0.95 -7.40 -14.20
C PHE A 454 1.06 -5.98 -14.76
N ARG A 455 2.02 -5.71 -15.66
CA ARG A 455 2.16 -4.40 -16.32
C ARG A 455 0.96 -4.05 -17.20
N PHE A 456 0.29 -5.07 -17.76
CA PHE A 456 -0.91 -4.90 -18.57
C PHE A 456 -2.17 -4.62 -17.74
N LEU A 457 -2.10 -4.82 -16.42
CA LEU A 457 -3.21 -4.51 -15.52
C LEU A 457 -3.13 -3.07 -15.03
N PRO A 458 -4.27 -2.38 -14.87
CA PRO A 458 -4.34 -1.02 -14.38
C PRO A 458 -3.89 -0.93 -12.91
N LEU A 459 -3.04 0.06 -12.62
CA LEU A 459 -2.65 0.42 -11.26
C LEU A 459 -3.81 1.12 -10.53
N GLU A 460 -4.10 0.68 -9.31
CA GLU A 460 -5.21 1.19 -8.50
C GLU A 460 -4.92 2.57 -7.90
N LEU A 461 -5.02 3.62 -8.71
CA LEU A 461 -4.76 5.01 -8.31
C LEU A 461 -5.78 5.57 -7.30
N SER A 462 -6.91 4.90 -7.11
CA SER A 462 -7.92 5.27 -6.12
C SER A 462 -7.54 4.89 -4.69
N LEU A 463 -6.63 3.91 -4.52
CA LEU A 463 -6.19 3.51 -3.19
C LEU A 463 -5.35 4.60 -2.53
N ARG A 464 -5.53 4.78 -1.22
CA ARG A 464 -4.72 5.74 -0.44
C ARG A 464 -3.24 5.37 -0.44
N ASN A 465 -2.94 4.09 -0.27
CA ASN A 465 -1.60 3.54 -0.28
C ASN A 465 -1.56 2.27 -1.12
N VAL A 466 -0.61 2.21 -2.06
CA VAL A 466 -0.27 0.99 -2.79
C VAL A 466 1.16 0.64 -2.37
N PRO A 467 1.36 -0.44 -1.60
CA PRO A 467 2.69 -0.82 -1.14
C PRO A 467 3.69 -0.96 -2.28
N GLY A 468 4.93 -0.52 -2.04
CA GLY A 468 5.98 -0.48 -3.05
C GLY A 468 5.91 0.71 -4.01
N TYR A 469 4.92 1.60 -3.85
CA TYR A 469 4.86 2.87 -4.58
C TYR A 469 5.15 4.05 -3.64
N GLU A 470 5.68 5.10 -4.24
CA GLU A 470 5.95 6.37 -3.61
C GLU A 470 5.08 7.45 -4.24
N ARG A 471 4.68 8.42 -3.42
CA ARG A 471 3.88 9.57 -3.86
C ARG A 471 4.61 10.83 -3.44
N VAL A 472 4.94 11.66 -4.41
CA VAL A 472 5.74 12.87 -4.20
C VAL A 472 5.00 14.05 -4.78
N GLN A 473 5.01 15.18 -4.08
CA GLN A 473 4.47 16.43 -4.60
C GLN A 473 5.58 17.13 -5.39
N ILE A 474 5.30 17.50 -6.64
CA ILE A 474 6.22 18.24 -7.53
C ILE A 474 5.45 19.41 -8.11
N GLY A 475 5.68 20.61 -7.57
CA GLY A 475 4.87 21.79 -7.88
C GLY A 475 3.39 21.55 -7.54
N ASP A 476 2.50 21.78 -8.49
CA ASP A 476 1.06 21.54 -8.39
C ASP A 476 0.65 20.08 -8.69
N LEU A 477 1.61 19.22 -9.04
CA LEU A 477 1.39 17.84 -9.44
C LEU A 477 1.74 16.85 -8.33
N ARG A 478 0.96 15.78 -8.25
CA ARG A 478 1.33 14.59 -7.48
C ARG A 478 1.88 13.54 -8.43
N LEU A 479 3.13 13.16 -8.22
CA LEU A 479 3.79 12.07 -8.92
C LEU A 479 3.62 10.76 -8.15
N VAL A 480 3.35 9.66 -8.87
CA VAL A 480 3.34 8.30 -8.33
C VAL A 480 4.29 7.42 -9.13
N GLY A 481 5.25 6.80 -8.45
CA GLY A 481 6.26 5.91 -9.04
C GLY A 481 6.53 4.70 -8.15
N ARG A 482 7.13 3.64 -8.69
CA ARG A 482 7.42 2.40 -7.96
C ARG A 482 8.83 2.46 -7.35
N ARG A 483 8.96 2.25 -6.04
CA ARG A 483 10.18 2.54 -5.24
C ARG A 483 11.45 1.82 -5.69
N ASP A 484 11.33 0.64 -6.32
CA ASP A 484 12.46 -0.14 -6.82
C ASP A 484 13.08 0.44 -8.11
N VAL A 485 12.38 1.32 -8.82
CA VAL A 485 12.80 1.89 -10.12
C VAL A 485 12.61 3.41 -10.19
N PHE A 486 12.29 4.05 -9.08
CA PHE A 486 12.04 5.48 -8.98
C PHE A 486 12.49 5.97 -7.61
N VAL A 487 13.34 7.00 -7.59
CA VAL A 487 13.82 7.65 -6.37
C VAL A 487 13.69 9.18 -6.51
N PRO A 488 12.90 9.85 -5.67
CA PRO A 488 12.86 11.32 -5.64
C PRO A 488 14.13 11.90 -4.99
N GLN A 489 14.70 12.94 -5.58
CA GLN A 489 15.91 13.63 -5.14
C GLN A 489 15.68 15.14 -5.13
N GLY A 490 14.97 15.64 -4.11
CA GLY A 490 14.58 17.04 -4.02
C GLY A 490 13.67 17.44 -5.20
N GLU A 491 14.16 18.34 -6.05
CA GLU A 491 13.44 18.78 -7.26
C GLU A 491 13.69 17.91 -8.49
N GLN A 492 14.65 16.99 -8.39
CA GLN A 492 14.96 16.00 -9.41
C GLN A 492 14.36 14.64 -9.03
N MET A 493 14.28 13.74 -10.00
CA MET A 493 13.87 12.36 -9.77
C MET A 493 14.70 11.41 -10.62
N TRP A 494 15.29 10.40 -9.99
CA TRP A 494 16.03 9.36 -10.67
C TRP A 494 15.10 8.24 -11.13
N VAL A 495 15.32 7.81 -12.37
CA VAL A 495 14.54 6.76 -13.03
C VAL A 495 15.45 5.59 -13.35
N GLY A 496 15.00 4.37 -13.04
CA GLY A 496 15.81 3.15 -13.15
C GLY A 496 16.37 2.87 -14.55
N GLY A 497 17.67 2.58 -14.62
CA GLY A 497 18.41 2.20 -15.82
C GLY A 497 18.07 0.80 -16.32
N ALA A 498 18.29 0.54 -17.62
CA ALA A 498 18.05 -0.76 -18.26
C ALA A 498 16.66 -1.35 -17.96
N SER A 499 15.67 -0.47 -17.76
CA SER A 499 14.34 -0.84 -17.32
C SER A 499 13.29 0.06 -17.96
N GLN A 500 12.05 -0.43 -17.93
CA GLN A 500 10.88 0.35 -18.32
C GLN A 500 10.19 0.83 -17.04
N VAL A 501 10.13 2.14 -16.84
CA VAL A 501 9.58 2.77 -15.63
C VAL A 501 8.27 3.48 -15.96
N GLU A 502 7.23 3.22 -15.16
CA GLU A 502 5.95 3.91 -15.23
C GLU A 502 5.88 4.99 -14.15
N LEU A 503 5.60 6.23 -14.57
CA LEU A 503 5.35 7.36 -13.67
C LEU A 503 3.97 7.94 -13.96
N TYR A 504 3.21 8.25 -12.92
CA TYR A 504 1.86 8.81 -13.03
C TYR A 504 1.84 10.23 -12.46
N PHE A 505 1.64 11.22 -13.32
CA PHE A 505 1.50 12.63 -12.95
C PHE A 505 0.01 12.96 -12.79
N ILE A 506 -0.38 13.45 -11.62
CA ILE A 506 -1.77 13.71 -11.25
C ILE A 506 -1.91 15.19 -10.89
N GLY A 507 -2.63 15.94 -11.72
CA GLY A 507 -2.88 17.38 -11.51
C GLY A 507 -4.36 17.69 -11.25
N ALA A 508 -4.64 18.77 -10.54
CA ALA A 508 -6.00 19.31 -10.33
C ALA A 508 -6.50 20.18 -11.51
N ARG A 509 -5.69 20.30 -12.57
CA ARG A 509 -6.01 20.97 -13.83
C ARG A 509 -5.45 20.14 -14.98
N ARG A 510 -5.97 20.38 -16.19
CA ARG A 510 -5.41 19.78 -17.40
C ARG A 510 -4.03 20.38 -17.69
N ILE A 511 -3.10 19.53 -18.10
CA ILE A 511 -1.71 19.91 -18.40
C ILE A 511 -1.47 19.64 -19.88
N PRO A 512 -1.58 20.66 -20.75
CA PRO A 512 -1.45 20.48 -22.19
C PRO A 512 0.00 20.28 -22.62
N LYS A 513 0.95 20.80 -21.84
CA LYS A 513 2.38 20.75 -22.13
C LYS A 513 3.14 20.51 -20.84
N MET A 514 4.17 19.67 -20.90
CA MET A 514 5.09 19.45 -19.78
C MET A 514 6.51 19.57 -20.29
N VAL A 515 7.33 20.36 -19.61
CA VAL A 515 8.74 20.50 -19.92
C VAL A 515 9.56 19.81 -18.86
N PHE A 516 10.50 18.97 -19.29
CA PHE A 516 11.43 18.27 -18.42
C PHE A 516 12.86 18.62 -18.81
N GLN A 517 13.70 18.78 -17.80
CA GLN A 517 15.13 18.63 -17.99
C GLN A 517 15.48 17.16 -17.76
N VAL A 518 16.15 16.56 -18.74
CA VAL A 518 16.58 15.16 -18.74
C VAL A 518 18.09 15.14 -18.68
N THR A 519 18.64 14.61 -17.60
CA THR A 519 20.08 14.49 -17.39
C THR A 519 20.47 13.02 -17.48
N ASN A 520 21.41 12.72 -18.36
CA ASN A 520 22.02 11.42 -18.52
C ASN A 520 23.39 11.37 -17.83
N PHE A 521 23.68 10.24 -17.19
CA PHE A 521 24.94 10.01 -16.47
C PHE A 521 25.79 8.89 -17.08
N ALA A 522 25.33 8.24 -18.15
CA ALA A 522 25.96 7.03 -18.69
C ALA A 522 26.31 7.17 -20.18
N PRO A 523 27.52 6.80 -20.61
CA PRO A 523 27.87 6.86 -22.03
C PRO A 523 27.06 5.85 -22.86
N GLY A 524 26.72 6.22 -24.10
CA GLY A 524 26.01 5.35 -25.04
C GLY A 524 24.57 4.99 -24.62
N ASN A 525 23.91 5.87 -23.87
CA ASN A 525 22.56 5.62 -23.38
C ASN A 525 21.51 6.05 -24.41
N HIS A 526 20.57 5.14 -24.67
CA HIS A 526 19.41 5.39 -25.52
C HIS A 526 18.18 5.48 -24.62
N VAL A 527 17.52 6.63 -24.64
CA VAL A 527 16.42 6.95 -23.74
C VAL A 527 15.20 7.31 -24.55
N GLU A 528 14.10 6.62 -24.29
CA GLU A 528 12.79 6.91 -24.85
C GLU A 528 11.83 7.35 -23.73
N ILE A 529 11.24 8.53 -23.89
CA ILE A 529 10.19 9.04 -23.02
C ILE A 529 8.89 9.09 -23.82
N ARG A 530 7.87 8.38 -23.33
CA ARG A 530 6.51 8.38 -23.91
C ARG A 530 5.52 8.89 -22.90
N MET A 531 4.65 9.81 -23.33
CA MET A 531 3.53 10.27 -22.51
C MET A 531 2.34 10.59 -23.42
N GLY A 532 1.29 9.78 -23.36
CA GLY A 532 0.15 9.91 -24.27
C GLY A 532 0.60 9.78 -25.73
N LYS A 533 0.41 10.84 -26.53
CA LYS A 533 0.86 10.90 -27.94
C LYS A 533 2.30 11.39 -28.09
N ALA A 534 2.87 12.06 -27.08
CA ALA A 534 4.25 12.52 -27.14
C ALA A 534 5.22 11.35 -27.02
N ARG A 535 6.25 11.38 -27.88
CA ARG A 535 7.34 10.42 -27.91
C ARG A 535 8.62 11.17 -28.22
N GLU A 536 9.57 11.09 -27.29
CA GLU A 536 10.88 11.73 -27.40
C GLU A 536 11.95 10.67 -27.23
N VAL A 537 12.87 10.63 -28.19
CA VAL A 537 13.97 9.65 -28.24
C VAL A 537 15.27 10.42 -28.25
N MET A 538 16.16 10.07 -27.34
CA MET A 538 17.44 10.74 -27.14
C MET A 538 18.56 9.72 -27.09
N ASP A 539 19.57 9.93 -27.92
CA ASP A 539 20.85 9.24 -27.84
C ASP A 539 21.88 10.16 -27.16
N PHE A 540 22.49 9.64 -26.10
CA PHE A 540 23.49 10.32 -25.31
C PHE A 540 24.86 9.65 -25.49
N GLY A 541 25.85 10.43 -25.92
CA GLY A 541 27.23 9.97 -26.05
C GLY A 541 27.96 9.85 -24.70
N GLY A 542 27.58 10.68 -23.72
CA GLY A 542 28.19 10.79 -22.40
C GLY A 542 27.28 11.53 -21.43
N GLU A 543 27.85 12.14 -20.39
CA GLU A 543 27.09 12.98 -19.47
C GLU A 543 26.59 14.23 -20.19
N GLU A 544 25.27 14.40 -20.21
CA GLU A 544 24.64 15.49 -20.93
C GLU A 544 23.26 15.78 -20.33
N THR A 545 22.84 17.03 -20.40
CA THR A 545 21.52 17.48 -19.99
C THR A 545 20.79 18.09 -21.18
N ARG A 546 19.56 17.63 -21.46
CA ARG A 546 18.69 18.17 -22.51
C ARG A 546 17.33 18.57 -21.96
N ARG A 547 16.74 19.64 -22.50
CA ARG A 547 15.34 19.98 -22.24
C ARG A 547 14.44 19.29 -23.26
N VAL A 548 13.37 18.70 -22.76
CA VAL A 548 12.37 17.95 -23.54
C VAL A 548 11.00 18.56 -23.29
N ARG A 549 10.27 18.87 -24.36
CA ARG A 549 8.91 19.42 -24.29
C ARG A 549 7.94 18.34 -24.77
N LEU A 550 7.04 17.91 -23.89
CA LEU A 550 6.05 16.87 -24.17
C LEU A 550 4.66 17.49 -24.26
N ASP A 551 3.95 17.24 -25.36
CA ASP A 551 2.51 17.45 -25.47
C ASP A 551 1.79 16.09 -25.36
N PRO A 552 1.31 15.71 -24.16
CA PRO A 552 0.65 14.43 -23.99
C PRO A 552 -0.71 14.33 -24.71
N GLY A 553 -1.30 15.46 -25.12
CA GLY A 553 -2.63 15.53 -25.71
C GLY A 553 -3.75 15.28 -24.70
N GLN A 554 -4.37 14.10 -24.76
CA GLN A 554 -5.44 13.72 -23.83
C GLN A 554 -4.84 13.04 -22.58
N PRO A 555 -5.44 13.27 -21.40
CA PRO A 555 -5.02 12.58 -20.18
C PRO A 555 -5.18 11.07 -20.33
N PHE A 556 -4.30 10.30 -19.70
CA PHE A 556 -4.42 8.85 -19.62
C PHE A 556 -5.71 8.44 -18.89
N ARG A 557 -6.10 9.21 -17.86
CA ARG A 557 -7.37 9.03 -17.15
C ARG A 557 -7.82 10.35 -16.52
N VAL A 558 -9.13 10.56 -16.42
CA VAL A 558 -9.73 11.66 -15.66
C VAL A 558 -10.44 11.07 -14.45
N ARG A 559 -10.04 11.43 -13.24
CA ARG A 559 -10.63 10.93 -12.00
C ARG A 559 -11.54 12.00 -11.41
N ARG A 560 -12.85 11.77 -11.41
CA ARG A 560 -13.85 12.68 -10.84
C ARG A 560 -14.18 12.22 -9.43
N GLN A 561 -13.82 13.02 -8.43
CA GLN A 561 -14.12 12.78 -7.04
C GLN A 561 -15.13 13.81 -6.53
N LYS A 562 -15.73 13.55 -5.37
CA LYS A 562 -16.79 14.39 -4.78
C LYS A 562 -16.49 15.91 -4.77
N TRP A 563 -15.23 16.28 -4.49
CA TRP A 563 -14.83 17.69 -4.32
C TRP A 563 -13.78 18.18 -5.33
N ALA A 564 -13.31 17.32 -6.23
CA ALA A 564 -12.24 17.66 -7.16
C ALA A 564 -12.22 16.73 -8.37
N THR A 565 -11.73 17.26 -9.50
CA THR A 565 -11.37 16.44 -10.66
C THR A 565 -9.86 16.42 -10.79
N PHE A 566 -9.30 15.25 -11.08
CA PHE A 566 -7.87 15.06 -11.29
C PHE A 566 -7.60 14.51 -12.68
N TRP A 567 -6.61 15.07 -13.35
CA TRP A 567 -6.13 14.64 -14.67
C TRP A 567 -4.86 13.84 -14.47
N VAL A 568 -4.88 12.58 -14.91
CA VAL A 568 -3.77 11.64 -14.77
C VAL A 568 -3.07 11.49 -16.11
N TYR A 569 -1.75 11.67 -16.11
CA TYR A 569 -0.87 11.47 -17.25
C TYR A 569 0.13 10.37 -16.92
N LYS A 570 0.16 9.33 -17.75
CA LYS A 570 1.11 8.22 -17.61
C LYS A 570 2.33 8.49 -18.49
N MET A 571 3.48 8.63 -17.86
CA MET A 571 4.78 8.64 -18.53
C MET A 571 5.39 7.25 -18.46
N VAL A 572 5.99 6.81 -19.56
CA VAL A 572 6.80 5.60 -19.63
C VAL A 572 8.19 6.02 -20.09
N VAL A 573 9.18 5.76 -19.25
CA VAL A 573 10.59 6.02 -19.53
C VAL A 573 11.26 4.67 -19.75
N THR A 574 11.90 4.50 -20.89
CA THR A 574 12.74 3.33 -21.19
C THR A 574 14.15 3.81 -21.39
N SER A 575 15.11 3.20 -20.72
CA SER A 575 16.54 3.44 -20.93
C SER A 575 17.24 2.14 -21.30
N LYS A 576 18.21 2.22 -22.21
CA LYS A 576 19.04 1.06 -22.60
C LYS A 576 20.02 0.69 -21.49
N THR A 577 20.60 1.69 -20.82
CA THR A 577 21.58 1.51 -19.75
C THR A 577 21.39 2.58 -18.67
N GLY A 578 22.34 2.69 -17.75
CA GLY A 578 22.38 3.70 -16.70
C GLY A 578 23.75 3.75 -16.02
N ALA A 579 23.86 4.60 -15.01
CA ALA A 579 25.02 4.68 -14.13
C ALA A 579 24.59 4.50 -12.68
N VAL A 580 25.45 3.89 -11.87
CA VAL A 580 25.20 3.79 -10.44
C VAL A 580 25.33 5.18 -9.82
N GLN A 581 24.28 5.61 -9.14
CA GLN A 581 24.28 6.82 -8.33
C GLN A 581 24.29 6.43 -6.86
N HIS A 582 25.12 7.11 -6.09
CA HIS A 582 25.22 6.94 -4.65
C HIS A 582 24.36 8.00 -3.97
N TRP A 583 23.56 7.58 -3.00
CA TRP A 583 22.76 8.51 -2.22
C TRP A 583 22.61 8.05 -0.78
N VAL A 584 22.26 9.00 0.08
CA VAL A 584 21.97 8.73 1.48
C VAL A 584 20.46 8.71 1.64
N ARG A 585 19.90 7.51 1.83
CA ARG A 585 18.50 7.37 2.17
C ARG A 585 18.30 7.69 3.63
N GLN A 586 17.37 8.59 3.90
CA GLN A 586 16.98 8.92 5.26
C GLN A 586 15.70 8.18 5.60
N TYR A 587 15.77 7.29 6.58
CA TYR A 587 14.61 6.66 7.18
C TYR A 587 14.05 7.56 8.28
N PRO A 588 12.76 7.39 8.64
CA PRO A 588 12.22 8.00 9.86
C PRO A 588 13.09 7.65 11.07
N PRO A 589 13.10 8.50 12.12
CA PRO A 589 13.86 8.25 13.33
C PRO A 589 13.60 6.84 13.88
N ASN A 590 14.65 6.20 14.39
CA ASN A 590 14.57 4.87 14.95
C ASN A 590 13.65 4.87 16.17
N ASN A 591 12.44 4.37 16.00
CA ASN A 591 11.44 4.27 17.07
C ASN A 591 11.70 3.10 18.03
N CYS A 592 12.65 2.21 17.71
CA CYS A 592 13.07 1.08 18.55
C CYS A 592 14.59 1.09 18.75
N PRO A 593 15.13 1.90 19.68
CA PRO A 593 16.57 2.07 19.87
C PRO A 593 17.33 0.76 20.20
N THR A 594 16.63 -0.24 20.71
CA THR A 594 17.12 -1.61 20.97
C THR A 594 17.60 -2.31 19.72
N PHE A 595 16.90 -2.09 18.61
CA PHE A 595 17.31 -2.61 17.32
C PHE A 595 18.16 -1.54 16.65
N ALA A 596 19.45 -1.84 16.48
CA ALA A 596 20.35 -0.97 15.75
C ALA A 596 19.84 -0.83 14.31
N GLN A 597 19.26 0.33 14.00
CA GLN A 597 18.88 0.70 12.65
C GLN A 597 19.60 2.00 12.30
N ASP A 598 20.30 1.97 11.17
CA ASP A 598 20.86 3.18 10.59
C ASP A 598 19.73 4.02 10.00
N GLU A 599 19.53 5.22 10.55
CA GLU A 599 18.57 6.20 10.03
C GLU A 599 19.02 6.75 8.67
N ARG A 600 20.28 6.56 8.30
CA ARG A 600 20.91 7.10 7.09
C ARG A 600 21.77 6.05 6.39
N THR A 601 21.15 5.24 5.54
CA THR A 601 21.90 4.23 4.79
C THR A 601 22.45 4.80 3.49
N GLN A 602 23.71 4.47 3.20
CA GLN A 602 24.25 4.67 1.85
C GLN A 602 23.67 3.60 0.92
N GLU A 603 22.95 4.05 -0.10
CA GLU A 603 22.31 3.19 -1.08
C GLU A 603 22.81 3.52 -2.48
N ASN A 604 22.77 2.50 -3.34
CA ASN A 604 23.11 2.60 -4.75
C ASN A 604 21.82 2.51 -5.56
N PHE A 605 21.66 3.41 -6.53
CA PHE A 605 20.54 3.37 -7.45
C PHE A 605 21.07 3.40 -8.89
N PHE A 606 20.75 2.36 -9.67
CA PHE A 606 21.14 2.29 -11.07
C PHE A 606 20.25 3.21 -11.90
N THR A 607 20.74 4.40 -12.20
CA THR A 607 19.98 5.51 -12.79
C THR A 607 20.14 5.53 -14.30
N GLY A 608 19.04 5.37 -15.02
CA GLY A 608 19.00 5.58 -16.47
C GLY A 608 19.09 7.06 -16.81
N VAL A 609 18.21 7.86 -16.22
CA VAL A 609 18.21 9.33 -16.33
C VAL A 609 17.69 9.97 -15.05
N SER A 610 18.09 11.22 -14.81
CA SER A 610 17.41 12.13 -13.90
C SER A 610 16.41 12.99 -14.67
N LEU A 611 15.20 13.16 -14.13
CA LEU A 611 14.18 14.06 -14.66
C LEU A 611 13.93 15.20 -13.67
N ALA A 612 13.78 16.42 -14.18
CA ALA A 612 13.37 17.57 -13.39
C ALA A 612 12.23 18.29 -14.10
N TYR A 613 11.10 18.46 -13.43
CA TYR A 613 9.90 19.06 -14.02
C TYR A 613 10.01 20.59 -14.00
N LEU A 614 9.97 21.21 -15.18
CA LEU A 614 10.11 22.65 -15.37
C LEU A 614 8.75 23.36 -15.57
N GLY A 615 7.63 22.70 -15.29
CA GLY A 615 6.29 23.24 -15.51
C GLY A 615 5.77 23.08 -16.94
N ALA A 616 4.77 23.87 -17.30
CA ALA A 616 4.15 23.86 -18.64
C ALA A 616 4.99 24.57 -19.73
N GLY A 617 6.11 25.21 -19.33
CA GLY A 617 6.99 25.96 -20.21
C GLY A 617 6.67 27.45 -20.32
N GLU A 618 5.51 27.91 -19.82
CA GLU A 618 5.13 29.33 -19.86
C GLU A 618 6.18 30.24 -19.24
N LEU A 619 6.71 29.88 -18.06
CA LEU A 619 7.76 30.64 -17.39
C LEU A 619 9.11 30.58 -18.13
N LEU A 620 9.40 29.48 -18.81
CA LEU A 620 10.67 29.28 -19.53
C LEU A 620 10.74 30.14 -20.79
N ASP A 621 9.58 30.40 -21.39
CA ASP A 621 9.44 31.21 -22.59
C ASP A 621 9.08 32.68 -22.24
N ALA A 622 8.88 33.01 -20.96
CA ALA A 622 8.54 34.34 -20.47
C ALA A 622 9.74 35.28 -20.33
N ASP A 623 9.55 36.55 -20.68
CA ASP A 623 10.54 37.60 -20.44
C ASP A 623 10.47 38.08 -18.98
N VAL A 624 11.11 37.34 -18.08
CA VAL A 624 11.18 37.64 -16.64
C VAL A 624 12.33 38.58 -16.27
N TYR A 625 13.16 38.95 -17.25
CA TYR A 625 14.52 39.45 -16.99
C TYR A 625 14.60 40.95 -16.70
N GLU A 626 13.48 41.67 -16.85
CA GLU A 626 13.40 43.09 -16.57
C GLU A 626 13.36 43.35 -15.05
N LEU A 627 14.40 44.02 -14.55
CA LEU A 627 14.61 44.27 -13.13
C LEU A 627 15.09 45.71 -12.91
N GLN A 628 14.87 46.21 -11.69
CA GLN A 628 15.52 47.42 -11.20
C GLN A 628 16.22 47.13 -9.87
N TRP A 629 17.51 47.49 -9.80
CA TRP A 629 18.28 47.44 -8.55
C TRP A 629 17.83 48.55 -7.61
N GLY A 630 17.59 48.20 -6.36
CA GLY A 630 17.37 49.12 -5.26
C GLY A 630 18.63 49.33 -4.43
N ASN A 631 18.46 49.76 -3.19
CA ASN A 631 19.59 49.89 -2.26
C ASN A 631 20.31 48.53 -2.10
N THR A 632 21.63 48.55 -2.30
CA THR A 632 22.51 47.40 -2.17
C THR A 632 23.63 47.75 -1.21
N VAL A 633 23.74 47.03 -0.11
CA VAL A 633 24.71 47.27 0.96
C VAL A 633 25.65 46.08 1.03
N ALA A 634 26.92 46.31 0.70
CA ALA A 634 28.01 45.35 0.77
C ALA A 634 29.15 45.90 1.64
N PRO A 635 29.96 45.04 2.27
CA PRO A 635 31.19 45.50 2.91
C PRO A 635 32.18 46.02 1.85
N THR A 636 33.00 47.01 2.18
CA THR A 636 34.06 47.49 1.27
C THR A 636 35.28 46.56 1.25
N GLN A 637 35.42 45.73 2.29
CA GLN A 637 36.51 44.77 2.47
C GLN A 637 35.97 43.39 2.84
N ALA A 638 36.58 42.34 2.28
CA ALA A 638 36.31 40.95 2.62
C ALA A 638 37.64 40.21 2.85
N ARG A 639 37.62 39.05 3.52
CA ARG A 639 38.81 38.21 3.68
C ARG A 639 38.85 37.12 2.62
N ALA A 640 40.03 36.83 2.10
CA ALA A 640 40.22 35.84 1.05
C ALA A 640 39.64 34.47 1.44
N GLY A 641 38.81 33.90 0.57
CA GLY A 641 38.16 32.60 0.77
C GLY A 641 37.06 32.55 1.85
N GLU A 642 36.73 33.67 2.51
CA GLU A 642 35.69 33.71 3.54
C GLU A 642 34.32 34.14 2.96
N PRO A 643 33.21 33.60 3.50
CA PRO A 643 31.87 34.03 3.12
C PRO A 643 31.50 35.36 3.79
N PHE A 644 30.80 36.22 3.07
CA PHE A 644 30.17 37.44 3.58
C PHE A 644 28.76 37.63 3.00
N THR A 645 28.02 38.61 3.50
CA THR A 645 26.64 38.88 3.06
C THR A 645 26.53 40.24 2.40
N VAL A 646 25.75 40.32 1.32
CA VAL A 646 25.34 41.55 0.66
C VAL A 646 23.83 41.70 0.77
N ILE A 647 23.35 42.83 1.30
CA ILE A 647 21.91 43.10 1.40
C ILE A 647 21.49 43.79 0.11
N THR A 648 20.77 43.06 -0.74
CA THR A 648 20.37 43.52 -2.06
C THR A 648 18.87 43.71 -2.12
N ARG A 649 18.39 44.90 -2.50
CA ARG A 649 16.98 45.12 -2.84
C ARG A 649 16.80 45.07 -4.35
N LEU A 650 15.80 44.31 -4.79
CA LEU A 650 15.43 44.15 -6.19
C LEU A 650 13.96 44.50 -6.38
N PHE A 651 13.65 45.06 -7.55
CA PHE A 651 12.28 45.29 -8.01
C PHE A 651 12.05 44.51 -9.29
N ASN A 652 11.00 43.70 -9.32
CA ASN A 652 10.57 43.02 -10.53
C ASN A 652 9.86 44.03 -11.43
N ARG A 653 10.47 44.34 -12.57
CA ARG A 653 9.91 45.27 -13.57
C ARG A 653 9.34 44.54 -14.78
N SER A 654 9.51 43.23 -14.85
CA SER A 654 8.92 42.40 -15.87
C SER A 654 7.40 42.27 -15.68
N ARG A 655 6.73 41.76 -16.72
CA ARG A 655 5.28 41.48 -16.70
C ARG A 655 4.94 40.15 -16.04
N TYR A 656 5.94 39.38 -15.61
CA TYR A 656 5.78 38.03 -15.08
C TYR A 656 6.32 37.95 -13.64
N PRO A 657 5.77 37.08 -12.78
CA PRO A 657 6.31 36.90 -11.44
C PRO A 657 7.67 36.18 -11.48
N TRP A 658 8.58 36.56 -10.59
CA TRP A 658 9.75 35.74 -10.27
C TRP A 658 9.33 34.64 -9.30
N THR A 659 9.60 33.39 -9.66
CA THR A 659 9.35 32.23 -8.82
C THR A 659 10.49 32.05 -7.81
N ALA A 660 10.15 31.68 -6.58
CA ALA A 660 11.12 31.38 -5.52
C ALA A 660 11.33 29.88 -5.28
N GLU A 661 10.48 29.04 -5.87
CA GLU A 661 10.46 27.60 -5.70
C GLU A 661 10.48 26.88 -7.05
N GLY A 662 10.85 25.60 -7.03
CA GLY A 662 10.89 24.74 -8.19
C GLY A 662 12.21 24.88 -8.98
N VAL A 663 12.35 23.99 -9.97
CA VAL A 663 13.58 23.84 -10.75
C VAL A 663 13.91 25.10 -11.57
N ALA A 664 12.89 25.77 -12.10
CA ALA A 664 13.00 27.02 -12.85
C ALA A 664 12.70 28.24 -11.95
N ARG A 665 13.37 28.33 -10.79
CA ARG A 665 13.28 29.47 -9.87
C ARG A 665 14.25 30.59 -10.24
N VAL A 666 13.97 31.80 -9.77
CA VAL A 666 14.93 32.89 -9.80
C VAL A 666 15.77 32.82 -8.52
N ASN A 667 17.10 32.77 -8.68
CA ASN A 667 18.05 32.94 -7.58
C ASN A 667 18.86 34.21 -7.80
N LEU A 668 19.27 34.85 -6.72
CA LEU A 668 20.27 35.90 -6.77
C LEU A 668 21.66 35.26 -6.71
N ALA A 669 22.53 35.59 -7.65
CA ALA A 669 23.89 35.08 -7.75
C ALA A 669 24.84 36.21 -8.17
N TYR A 670 26.07 35.87 -8.52
CA TYR A 670 27.10 36.85 -8.85
C TYR A 670 28.24 36.23 -9.67
N HIS A 671 29.03 37.12 -10.25
CA HIS A 671 30.33 36.87 -10.88
C HIS A 671 31.40 37.67 -10.14
N TRP A 672 32.64 37.19 -10.18
CA TRP A 672 33.81 37.99 -9.78
C TRP A 672 34.60 38.40 -11.00
N LEU A 673 34.92 39.69 -11.08
CA LEU A 673 35.83 40.26 -12.07
C LEU A 673 37.11 40.72 -11.36
N ASP A 674 38.26 40.53 -12.00
CA ASP A 674 39.52 41.13 -11.55
C ASP A 674 39.57 42.65 -11.84
N GLU A 675 40.64 43.31 -11.44
CA GLU A 675 40.84 44.76 -11.64
C GLU A 675 40.85 45.17 -13.12
N SER A 676 41.17 44.25 -14.03
CA SER A 676 41.11 44.49 -15.48
C SER A 676 39.71 44.30 -16.07
N GLY A 677 38.74 43.87 -15.25
CA GLY A 677 37.38 43.55 -15.66
C GLY A 677 37.22 42.15 -16.24
N LYS A 678 38.26 41.30 -16.16
CA LYS A 678 38.19 39.92 -16.63
C LYS A 678 37.48 39.07 -15.57
N GLN A 679 36.51 38.28 -16.00
CA GLN A 679 35.78 37.36 -15.15
C GLN A 679 36.69 36.23 -14.66
N ILE A 680 36.79 36.08 -13.33
CA ILE A 680 37.56 35.03 -12.65
C ILE A 680 36.67 33.99 -11.97
N VAL A 681 35.42 34.35 -11.66
CA VAL A 681 34.38 33.41 -11.21
C VAL A 681 33.13 33.68 -12.03
N GLU A 682 32.76 32.70 -12.85
CA GLU A 682 31.52 32.74 -13.63
C GLU A 682 30.31 32.29 -12.82
N ASP A 683 30.47 31.36 -11.88
CA ASP A 683 29.31 30.74 -11.24
C ASP A 683 29.34 30.90 -9.72
N GLY A 684 28.86 32.05 -9.24
CA GLY A 684 28.81 32.38 -7.81
C GLY A 684 27.71 31.65 -7.03
N LEU A 685 27.82 31.63 -5.71
CA LEU A 685 26.85 30.97 -4.82
C LEU A 685 25.41 31.46 -5.05
N ARG A 686 24.48 30.52 -5.18
CA ARG A 686 23.04 30.81 -5.28
C ARG A 686 22.48 31.26 -3.93
N THR A 687 21.75 32.36 -3.94
CA THR A 687 20.89 32.76 -2.83
C THR A 687 19.42 32.73 -3.28
N PRO A 688 18.58 31.85 -2.70
CA PRO A 688 17.17 31.78 -3.07
C PRO A 688 16.40 33.02 -2.64
N LEU A 689 15.40 33.38 -3.44
CA LEU A 689 14.43 34.38 -3.04
C LEU A 689 13.59 33.84 -1.88
N PRO A 690 13.26 34.67 -0.86
CA PRO A 690 12.50 34.21 0.30
C PRO A 690 11.01 33.99 0.01
N TRP A 691 10.48 34.59 -1.07
CA TRP A 691 9.10 34.41 -1.56
C TRP A 691 9.01 34.81 -3.04
N PRO A 692 7.98 34.35 -3.78
CA PRO A 692 7.75 34.79 -5.16
C PRO A 692 7.55 36.31 -5.26
N VAL A 693 8.12 36.94 -6.29
CA VAL A 693 8.04 38.40 -6.48
C VAL A 693 7.11 38.73 -7.64
N PRO A 694 5.89 39.26 -7.39
CA PRO A 694 4.94 39.57 -8.46
C PRO A 694 5.46 40.71 -9.35
N PRO A 695 4.88 40.89 -10.56
CA PRO A 695 5.15 42.07 -11.41
C PRO A 695 4.98 43.38 -10.63
N GLY A 696 5.96 44.29 -10.74
CA GLY A 696 6.00 45.54 -9.97
C GLY A 696 6.37 45.39 -8.49
N GLY A 697 6.49 44.15 -7.99
CA GLY A 697 6.85 43.83 -6.62
C GLY A 697 8.32 44.10 -6.30
N ARG A 698 8.66 43.97 -5.01
CA ARG A 698 10.02 44.14 -4.50
C ARG A 698 10.41 43.02 -3.55
N VAL A 699 11.71 42.75 -3.46
CA VAL A 699 12.30 41.80 -2.52
C VAL A 699 13.62 42.34 -1.99
N SER A 700 13.93 42.02 -0.74
CA SER A 700 15.24 42.27 -0.14
C SER A 700 15.85 40.92 0.24
N VAL A 701 17.05 40.65 -0.27
CA VAL A 701 17.73 39.37 -0.15
C VAL A 701 19.04 39.59 0.61
N GLN A 702 19.30 38.76 1.61
CA GLN A 702 20.61 38.66 2.24
C GLN A 702 21.45 37.68 1.43
N GLN A 703 22.10 38.20 0.38
CA GLN A 703 22.87 37.41 -0.57
C GLN A 703 24.14 36.87 0.06
N LYS A 704 24.35 35.56 -0.04
CA LYS A 704 25.58 34.89 0.38
C LYS A 704 26.62 35.01 -0.73
N VAL A 705 27.80 35.51 -0.39
CA VAL A 705 28.93 35.69 -1.31
C VAL A 705 30.17 35.05 -0.71
N LEU A 706 30.97 34.38 -1.54
CA LEU A 706 32.27 33.82 -1.17
C LEU A 706 33.36 34.68 -1.83
N ALA A 707 34.26 35.23 -1.03
CA ALA A 707 35.36 36.02 -1.56
C ALA A 707 36.37 35.14 -2.35
N PRO A 708 37.04 35.68 -3.38
CA PRO A 708 38.14 35.00 -4.07
C PRO A 708 39.22 34.54 -3.08
N PRO A 709 39.90 33.41 -3.37
CA PRO A 709 40.94 32.88 -2.46
C PRO A 709 42.23 33.68 -2.47
N ALA A 710 42.44 34.57 -3.46
CA ALA A 710 43.61 35.41 -3.57
C ALA A 710 43.27 36.86 -3.12
N PRO A 711 44.08 37.47 -2.24
CA PRO A 711 43.94 38.89 -1.90
C PRO A 711 44.11 39.80 -3.12
N GLY A 712 43.44 40.94 -3.13
CA GLY A 712 43.48 41.88 -4.25
C GLY A 712 42.22 42.73 -4.36
N ARG A 713 42.18 43.60 -5.38
CA ARG A 713 41.00 44.40 -5.71
C ARG A 713 40.17 43.67 -6.76
N TYR A 714 38.89 43.51 -6.47
CA TYR A 714 37.95 42.81 -7.35
C TYR A 714 36.66 43.61 -7.50
N VAL A 715 35.90 43.29 -8.54
CA VAL A 715 34.53 43.76 -8.71
C VAL A 715 33.59 42.58 -8.55
N LEU A 716 32.71 42.68 -7.55
CA LEU A 716 31.58 41.77 -7.38
C LEU A 716 30.46 42.24 -8.31
N GLU A 717 30.12 41.43 -9.31
CA GLU A 717 29.03 41.68 -10.24
C GLU A 717 27.82 40.83 -9.85
N LEU A 718 26.81 41.45 -9.26
CA LEU A 718 25.56 40.77 -8.91
C LEU A 718 24.70 40.61 -10.16
N ASP A 719 24.28 39.38 -10.42
CA ASP A 719 23.35 39.05 -11.50
C ASP A 719 22.38 37.96 -11.04
N PRO A 720 21.06 38.18 -11.09
CA PRO A 720 20.11 37.10 -10.89
C PRO A 720 20.18 36.08 -12.03
N VAL A 721 19.75 34.86 -11.74
CA VAL A 721 19.66 33.77 -12.71
C VAL A 721 18.26 33.19 -12.67
N LEU A 722 17.66 32.98 -13.84
CA LEU A 722 16.54 32.04 -13.97
C LEU A 722 17.15 30.66 -14.16
N GLU A 723 17.07 29.85 -13.10
CA GLU A 723 17.70 28.53 -13.04
C GLU A 723 17.34 27.67 -14.25
N THR A 724 18.32 26.94 -14.78
CA THR A 724 18.21 26.06 -15.96
C THR A 724 17.91 26.77 -17.30
N VAL A 725 17.81 28.10 -17.30
CA VAL A 725 17.45 28.88 -18.50
C VAL A 725 18.52 29.87 -18.91
N SER A 726 18.78 30.91 -18.10
CA SER A 726 19.63 32.04 -18.48
C SER A 726 19.94 32.94 -17.29
N TRP A 727 21.12 33.54 -17.30
CA TRP A 727 21.44 34.71 -16.49
C TRP A 727 20.63 35.93 -16.95
N PHE A 728 20.30 36.85 -16.05
CA PHE A 728 19.51 38.03 -16.38
C PHE A 728 20.28 38.99 -17.30
N ALA A 729 21.59 39.18 -17.06
CA ALA A 729 22.46 40.02 -17.90
C ALA A 729 22.41 39.66 -19.38
N GLN A 730 22.28 38.37 -19.70
CA GLN A 730 22.22 37.84 -21.07
C GLN A 730 20.96 38.25 -21.82
N ARG A 731 19.91 38.67 -21.11
CA ARG A 731 18.57 38.95 -21.66
C ARG A 731 18.08 40.37 -21.42
N ASN A 732 18.65 41.08 -20.44
CA ASN A 732 18.24 42.43 -20.07
C ASN A 732 19.22 43.54 -20.50
N GLY A 733 20.20 43.21 -21.35
CA GLY A 733 21.22 44.14 -21.84
C GLY A 733 22.34 44.41 -20.85
N GLY A 734 22.69 43.43 -20.00
CA GLY A 734 23.82 43.53 -19.07
C GLY A 734 23.56 44.41 -17.86
N LYS A 735 22.30 44.57 -17.42
CA LYS A 735 21.93 45.41 -16.27
C LYS A 735 22.24 44.72 -14.94
N THR A 736 23.52 44.49 -14.67
CA THR A 736 24.06 43.94 -13.41
C THR A 736 24.36 45.04 -12.40
N GLN A 737 24.56 44.68 -11.13
CA GLN A 737 25.02 45.60 -10.09
C GLN A 737 26.48 45.29 -9.76
N ARG A 738 27.39 46.22 -10.07
CA ARG A 738 28.82 46.08 -9.80
C ARG A 738 29.22 46.80 -8.52
N ILE A 739 30.03 46.15 -7.70
CA ILE A 739 30.48 46.65 -6.41
C ILE A 739 31.98 46.37 -6.26
N PRO A 740 32.84 47.40 -6.10
CA PRO A 740 34.25 47.17 -5.83
C PRO A 740 34.43 46.63 -4.40
N ILE A 741 35.22 45.57 -4.26
CA ILE A 741 35.54 44.92 -2.99
C ILE A 741 37.05 44.72 -2.91
N GLU A 742 37.66 45.16 -1.81
CA GLU A 742 39.05 44.85 -1.49
C GLU A 742 39.11 43.55 -0.68
N VAL A 743 39.76 42.53 -1.24
CA VAL A 743 39.95 41.23 -0.59
C VAL A 743 41.29 41.24 0.13
N LEU A 744 41.24 41.21 1.46
CA LEU A 744 42.38 41.18 2.34
C LEU A 744 42.91 39.74 2.49
N PRO A 745 44.19 39.55 2.90
CA PRO A 745 44.70 38.25 3.31
C PRO A 745 43.80 37.54 4.32
N SER A 746 43.70 36.21 4.19
CA SER A 746 43.06 35.36 5.19
C SER A 746 43.60 35.71 6.58
N ALA A 747 42.72 35.77 7.58
CA ALA A 747 43.21 35.68 8.96
C ALA A 747 43.88 34.31 9.09
N ARG A 748 45.13 34.28 9.59
CA ARG A 748 45.82 33.02 9.85
C ARG A 748 45.12 32.22 10.93
#